data_AF-A0A928HZA2-F1
#
_entry.id   AF-A0A928HZA2-F1
#
_cell.length_a   1.000
_cell.length_b   1.000
_cell.length_c   1.000
_cell.angle_alpha   90.00
_cell.angle_beta   90.00
_cell.angle_gamma   90.00
#
_symmetry.space_group_name_H-M   'P 1'
#
loop_
_entity.id
_entity.type
_entity.pdbx_description
1 polymer ?
#
loop_
_entity_poly.entity_id
_entity_poly.type
_entity_poly.pdbx_seq_one_letter_code
_entity_poly.pdbx_strand_id
1 'polypeptide(L)'
;MKTLFTKKQMSVVLALLLTLSTLILPLMAAEPPAIPDAAAPDAAAPEGDVPAAAVEEELKESRIESAVILDSKTMLEVKVRLTADYLSTHEKTPLYLFELLPYQSTSALNDYEPVGMMAADKEVVFSVPFDNEELRVQAKYIAAEKRDDGTYAIVTKAAFIDNPEILAKYDTDYPTYPSKKGLAHPDNLTEVFDLGVSHAVLDVPVNEYIKTEAGADSVEYTFAGKPYYIDRVSLQLLDWKVGYLTDAGVHVYLNFLLTPPSAKNAEGLSCLYCEGASPDASYYALNTRNEDAVMYVTSFMSFMAKRYGNVKGDYGFAGSFIVGMNVNSNRYYHSMGEKDLSSFLDMYTTAFRIADTALRSVYKNGRCYVSVADNLNTAAIQPDGRANDKLDYSASDFLKLFDQKITMGGDIPWRVALNIRPTVKGQAEFWQSPNISDASSTPFVNLYNIGALTDLLKSEELLYQGSPRSVAVTSDAIPSDGSEQMQAAAFAYAYLTAACDESIECYAFARQTDSVADGSSYGLKKPDGTKKAVYDVFRSIDTNEWKSVVSPLTAALSVTDFSELIPSFDSATYKGGRTLIRGSALPEESIAKEYLPVDVVDFSAGDLALFEPSDNTEYIEPYRPENSEPDTPYVLYAKLASALSAHYAGISKVFPLGQSIADSRYLTLNLNVQSDSGLPATLMLVLSHGQNYTYKATANIPTNTAVTVSFDLQPILDGGFDVFHSLRLLVAPAEGSTVSGFYLGNIQRRVFTETDPMENLLVIAIVVVGIIICFAIVALVVIRIRTSRTGLVDSSYYEEETPAESAKPSKPQKAKKEKTRKEKPQKERTEKKPERKMVAPEELSPLSEQTEEVEKVLSVDPASLPAEETVKETPLTIEELSDLPEQQKELWREEDTPILTHIELHPREIGGGAFAPAEDELPETASIPVVEEMASSDTFPTAEDLPETASAPTVEEMASPAVIPAEDDLPDPTVAPVIEEVSKNRRPRARRIPPSAEKRAQEKKTEQEQ
;
A
#
# COMPACT_ATOMS: atom_id res chain seq x y z
N MET A 1 -28.32 -17.18 -25.61
CA MET A 1 -29.72 -17.24 -26.12
C MET A 1 -30.60 -16.02 -25.78
N LYS A 2 -30.48 -15.30 -24.65
CA LYS A 2 -31.37 -14.15 -24.34
C LYS A 2 -31.11 -12.85 -25.16
N THR A 3 -30.02 -12.77 -25.92
CA THR A 3 -29.49 -11.53 -26.52
C THR A 3 -29.60 -11.42 -28.05
N LEU A 4 -30.35 -12.31 -28.73
CA LEU A 4 -30.26 -12.47 -30.19
C LEU A 4 -31.56 -12.24 -31.00
N PHE A 5 -32.64 -11.74 -30.39
CA PHE A 5 -33.90 -11.49 -31.11
C PHE A 5 -34.57 -10.17 -30.71
N THR A 6 -34.95 -9.37 -31.71
CA THR A 6 -35.81 -8.19 -31.49
C THR A 6 -37.23 -8.62 -31.08
N LYS A 7 -37.91 -7.80 -30.26
CA LYS A 7 -39.25 -8.10 -29.67
C LYS A 7 -40.29 -8.63 -30.68
N LYS A 8 -40.20 -8.22 -31.95
CA LYS A 8 -41.10 -8.64 -33.04
C LYS A 8 -40.92 -10.10 -33.46
N GLN A 9 -39.70 -10.64 -33.44
CA GLN A 9 -39.44 -12.03 -33.82
C GLN A 9 -39.71 -13.02 -32.67
N MET A 10 -39.38 -12.63 -31.43
CA MET A 10 -39.67 -13.46 -30.24
C MET A 10 -41.17 -13.77 -30.10
N SER A 11 -42.04 -12.82 -30.49
CA SER A 11 -43.50 -12.98 -30.49
C SER A 11 -44.00 -14.08 -31.44
N VAL A 12 -43.32 -14.33 -32.56
CA VAL A 12 -43.70 -15.36 -33.55
C VAL A 12 -43.31 -16.75 -33.07
N VAL A 13 -42.13 -16.89 -32.46
CA VAL A 13 -41.64 -18.16 -31.89
C VAL A 13 -42.51 -18.58 -30.69
N LEU A 14 -42.83 -17.65 -29.80
CA LEU A 14 -43.68 -17.91 -28.63
C LEU A 14 -45.11 -18.34 -29.04
N ALA A 15 -45.67 -17.72 -30.09
CA ALA A 15 -46.97 -18.09 -30.64
C ALA A 15 -46.98 -19.50 -31.27
N LEU A 16 -45.87 -19.98 -31.85
CA LEU A 16 -45.78 -21.37 -32.31
C LEU A 16 -45.78 -22.35 -31.12
N LEU A 17 -44.93 -22.10 -30.12
CA LEU A 17 -44.76 -23.00 -28.96
C LEU A 17 -46.04 -23.15 -28.13
N LEU A 18 -46.86 -22.11 -28.04
CA LEU A 18 -48.15 -22.14 -27.33
C LEU A 18 -49.25 -22.97 -28.02
N THR A 19 -49.02 -23.53 -29.21
CA THR A 19 -50.03 -24.34 -29.94
C THR A 19 -49.86 -25.86 -29.78
N LEU A 20 -48.87 -26.34 -29.03
CA LEU A 20 -48.58 -27.78 -28.88
C LEU A 20 -48.75 -28.36 -27.47
N SER A 21 -49.21 -27.57 -26.50
CA SER A 21 -49.23 -27.92 -25.07
C SER A 21 -50.62 -28.29 -24.51
N THR A 22 -51.47 -28.98 -25.29
CA THR A 22 -52.81 -29.42 -24.82
C THR A 22 -53.16 -30.86 -25.20
N LEU A 23 -52.53 -31.86 -24.57
CA LEU A 23 -53.15 -33.18 -24.31
C LEU A 23 -52.39 -34.00 -23.23
N ILE A 24 -53.15 -34.56 -22.27
CA ILE A 24 -52.84 -35.68 -21.36
C ILE A 24 -51.80 -35.48 -20.22
N LEU A 25 -52.34 -35.51 -19.00
CA LEU A 25 -51.76 -35.95 -17.71
C LEU A 25 -52.65 -37.14 -17.21
N PRO A 26 -52.39 -37.80 -16.07
CA PRO A 26 -51.14 -38.35 -15.48
C PRO A 26 -51.32 -39.84 -15.07
N LEU A 27 -50.33 -40.51 -14.41
CA LEU A 27 -50.61 -41.41 -13.27
C LEU A 27 -49.40 -41.91 -12.43
N MET A 28 -49.49 -41.67 -11.12
CA MET A 28 -49.11 -42.47 -9.92
C MET A 28 -47.74 -43.14 -9.69
N ALA A 29 -47.32 -42.99 -8.41
CA ALA A 29 -46.13 -43.46 -7.72
C ALA A 29 -46.14 -44.93 -7.23
N ALA A 30 -45.02 -45.37 -6.63
CA ALA A 30 -44.89 -46.49 -5.70
C ALA A 30 -43.68 -46.29 -4.75
N GLU A 31 -43.70 -46.91 -3.56
CA GLU A 31 -42.72 -46.73 -2.47
C GLU A 31 -41.60 -47.81 -2.44
N PRO A 32 -40.44 -47.56 -1.80
CA PRO A 32 -39.36 -48.53 -1.59
C PRO A 32 -39.39 -49.22 -0.20
N PRO A 33 -38.79 -50.43 -0.04
CA PRO A 33 -38.61 -51.04 1.28
C PRO A 33 -37.17 -51.50 1.64
N ALA A 34 -36.88 -51.39 2.95
CA ALA A 34 -35.94 -52.19 3.77
C ALA A 34 -34.40 -51.92 3.75
N ILE A 35 -33.84 -51.88 4.97
CA ILE A 35 -32.41 -51.88 5.36
C ILE A 35 -32.21 -53.10 6.28
N PRO A 36 -31.10 -53.87 6.21
CA PRO A 36 -30.05 -53.82 7.26
C PRO A 36 -28.62 -54.05 6.66
N ASP A 37 -27.48 -54.01 7.37
CA ASP A 37 -27.20 -53.86 8.81
C ASP A 37 -25.81 -53.19 9.07
N ALA A 38 -25.44 -52.99 10.33
CA ALA A 38 -24.29 -52.22 10.83
C ALA A 38 -22.86 -52.76 10.59
N ALA A 39 -21.87 -51.85 10.63
CA ALA A 39 -20.65 -51.97 11.46
C ALA A 39 -19.80 -50.66 11.48
N ALA A 40 -19.24 -50.29 12.64
CA ALA A 40 -18.14 -49.32 12.79
C ALA A 40 -16.81 -50.07 13.07
N PRO A 41 -15.63 -49.42 13.06
CA PRO A 41 -15.14 -48.76 14.29
C PRO A 41 -14.29 -47.49 14.09
N ASP A 42 -13.84 -46.93 15.21
CA ASP A 42 -13.08 -45.68 15.36
C ASP A 42 -11.62 -45.69 14.87
N ALA A 43 -11.07 -44.49 14.66
CA ALA A 43 -9.69 -44.16 15.01
C ALA A 43 -9.56 -42.65 15.33
N ALA A 44 -9.14 -42.31 16.55
CA ALA A 44 -8.94 -40.92 16.98
C ALA A 44 -7.52 -40.40 16.67
N ALA A 45 -7.36 -39.08 16.58
CA ALA A 45 -6.06 -38.43 16.54
C ALA A 45 -5.45 -38.34 17.98
N PRO A 46 -4.13 -38.37 18.15
CA PRO A 46 -3.50 -38.35 19.46
C PRO A 46 -3.34 -36.93 20.03
N GLU A 47 -3.85 -36.72 21.24
CA GLU A 47 -3.41 -35.62 22.11
C GLU A 47 -2.00 -35.96 22.69
N GLY A 48 -1.15 -34.95 22.82
CA GLY A 48 0.23 -35.11 23.29
C GLY A 48 0.45 -34.44 24.65
N ASP A 49 0.33 -35.21 25.73
CA ASP A 49 0.66 -34.74 27.09
C ASP A 49 2.15 -34.34 27.20
N VAL A 50 2.40 -33.09 27.59
CA VAL A 50 3.71 -32.63 28.06
C VAL A 50 3.61 -32.29 29.55
N PRO A 51 4.27 -33.04 30.46
CA PRO A 51 4.14 -32.82 31.89
C PRO A 51 4.86 -31.55 32.33
N ALA A 52 4.09 -30.52 32.70
CA ALA A 52 4.62 -29.28 33.25
C ALA A 52 5.20 -29.50 34.66
N ALA A 53 6.53 -29.52 34.75
CA ALA A 53 7.28 -29.37 36.00
C ALA A 53 8.10 -28.08 35.94
N ALA A 54 7.42 -26.95 35.91
CA ALA A 54 8.06 -25.64 35.97
C ALA A 54 8.83 -25.51 37.30
N VAL A 55 10.14 -25.32 37.20
CA VAL A 55 10.91 -24.76 38.32
C VAL A 55 10.44 -23.31 38.44
N GLU A 56 9.82 -22.94 39.57
CA GLU A 56 9.55 -21.53 39.85
C GLU A 56 10.90 -20.79 39.93
N GLU A 57 11.21 -19.97 38.92
CA GLU A 57 12.39 -19.12 38.98
C GLU A 57 12.21 -18.10 40.10
N GLU A 58 13.21 -17.99 40.98
CA GLU A 58 13.13 -17.16 42.18
C GLU A 58 13.02 -15.68 41.79
N LEU A 59 11.94 -15.02 42.25
CA LEU A 59 11.57 -13.69 41.79
C LEU A 59 12.54 -12.64 42.34
N LYS A 60 13.41 -12.12 41.48
CA LYS A 60 14.51 -11.19 41.83
C LYS A 60 14.04 -9.85 42.38
N GLU A 61 12.86 -9.37 41.98
CA GLU A 61 12.23 -8.15 42.50
C GLU A 61 10.70 -8.22 42.39
N SER A 62 10.00 -7.52 43.30
CA SER A 62 8.53 -7.45 43.32
C SER A 62 8.03 -6.63 42.12
N ARG A 63 7.02 -7.15 41.41
CA ARG A 63 6.53 -6.53 40.16
C ARG A 63 5.03 -6.65 40.00
N ILE A 64 4.45 -5.75 39.22
CA ILE A 64 3.23 -6.05 38.48
C ILE A 64 3.62 -7.09 37.42
N GLU A 65 2.86 -8.17 37.34
CA GLU A 65 3.05 -9.25 36.38
C GLU A 65 2.15 -9.09 35.16
N SER A 66 0.98 -8.47 35.33
CA SER A 66 0.12 -8.00 34.23
C SER A 66 -0.86 -6.92 34.71
N ALA A 67 -1.29 -6.06 33.80
CA ALA A 67 -2.38 -5.11 33.92
C ALA A 67 -3.25 -5.22 32.67
N VAL A 68 -4.34 -5.99 32.73
CA VAL A 68 -5.16 -6.38 31.58
C VAL A 68 -6.60 -5.90 31.69
N ILE A 69 -7.10 -5.28 30.62
CA ILE A 69 -8.52 -4.97 30.45
C ILE A 69 -9.25 -6.29 30.17
N LEU A 70 -10.32 -6.58 30.93
CA LEU A 70 -11.11 -7.81 30.76
C LEU A 70 -12.07 -7.71 29.57
N ASP A 71 -12.53 -8.85 29.05
CA ASP A 71 -13.46 -8.96 27.89
C ASP A 71 -14.73 -8.10 28.02
N SER A 72 -15.17 -7.79 29.24
CA SER A 72 -16.31 -6.90 29.47
C SER A 72 -16.06 -5.46 29.04
N LYS A 73 -14.79 -5.04 28.91
CA LYS A 73 -14.31 -3.66 28.73
C LYS A 73 -14.75 -2.68 29.82
N THR A 74 -15.23 -3.20 30.96
CA THR A 74 -15.70 -2.42 32.12
C THR A 74 -14.83 -2.58 33.38
N MET A 75 -13.81 -3.44 33.32
CA MET A 75 -12.93 -3.77 34.44
C MET A 75 -11.50 -3.98 33.94
N LEU A 76 -10.53 -3.57 34.75
CA LEU A 76 -9.11 -3.88 34.64
C LEU A 76 -8.73 -4.84 35.77
N GLU A 77 -7.94 -5.87 35.45
CA GLU A 77 -7.29 -6.73 36.44
C GLU A 77 -5.79 -6.39 36.48
N VAL A 78 -5.27 -6.07 37.68
CA VAL A 78 -3.84 -5.80 37.90
C VAL A 78 -3.28 -6.82 38.87
N LYS A 79 -2.46 -7.72 38.34
CA LYS A 79 -1.83 -8.83 39.06
C LYS A 79 -0.43 -8.43 39.53
N VAL A 80 -0.22 -8.46 40.84
CA VAL A 80 1.06 -8.16 41.50
C VAL A 80 1.65 -9.45 42.06
N ARG A 81 2.94 -9.67 41.81
CA ARG A 81 3.71 -10.79 42.37
C ARG A 81 4.83 -10.26 43.26
N LEU A 82 4.87 -10.71 44.51
CA LEU A 82 5.79 -10.21 45.54
C LEU A 82 6.90 -11.23 45.84
N THR A 83 8.09 -10.75 46.21
CA THR A 83 9.21 -11.62 46.59
C THR A 83 9.02 -12.23 47.99
N ALA A 84 9.65 -13.39 48.22
CA ALA A 84 9.69 -14.02 49.54
C ALA A 84 10.37 -13.10 50.58
N ASP A 85 11.43 -12.39 50.18
CA ASP A 85 12.13 -11.42 51.03
C ASP A 85 11.20 -10.27 51.48
N TYR A 86 10.39 -9.70 50.59
CA TYR A 86 9.42 -8.67 50.94
C TYR A 86 8.37 -9.22 51.91
N LEU A 87 7.77 -10.36 51.58
CA LEU A 87 6.73 -11.00 52.40
C LEU A 87 7.24 -11.45 53.77
N SER A 88 8.53 -11.78 53.93
CA SER A 88 9.14 -12.18 55.21
C SER A 88 8.94 -11.17 56.35
N THR A 89 8.68 -9.90 56.01
CA THR A 89 8.45 -8.79 56.94
C THR A 89 7.13 -8.05 56.71
N HIS A 90 6.47 -8.27 55.57
CA HIS A 90 5.25 -7.55 55.16
C HIS A 90 4.05 -8.46 54.84
N GLU A 91 4.07 -9.74 55.24
CA GLU A 91 2.94 -10.66 55.05
C GLU A 91 1.63 -10.06 55.61
N LYS A 92 0.59 -9.99 54.78
CA LYS A 92 -0.75 -9.46 55.10
C LYS A 92 -0.80 -7.98 55.54
N THR A 93 0.24 -7.18 55.29
CA THR A 93 0.13 -5.71 55.40
C THR A 93 -0.77 -5.16 54.28
N PRO A 94 -1.35 -3.94 54.44
CA PRO A 94 -2.11 -3.31 53.36
C PRO A 94 -1.20 -2.85 52.21
N LEU A 95 -1.35 -3.52 51.06
CA LEU A 95 -0.78 -3.12 49.77
C LEU A 95 -1.82 -2.28 49.02
N TYR A 96 -1.41 -1.11 48.56
CA TYR A 96 -2.22 -0.15 47.82
C TYR A 96 -1.81 -0.13 46.36
N LEU A 97 -2.79 -0.06 45.45
CA LEU A 97 -2.56 0.14 44.03
C LEU A 97 -2.89 1.59 43.68
N PHE A 98 -1.99 2.24 42.93
CA PHE A 98 -2.19 3.57 42.37
C PHE A 98 -2.22 3.51 40.85
N GLU A 99 -2.99 4.42 40.26
CA GLU A 99 -3.10 4.64 38.82
C GLU A 99 -2.50 6.02 38.51
N LEU A 100 -1.55 6.06 37.57
CA LEU A 100 -0.84 7.29 37.17
C LEU A 100 -0.97 7.48 35.65
N LEU A 101 -1.16 8.72 35.21
CA LEU A 101 -1.07 9.09 33.80
C LEU A 101 0.40 9.11 33.31
N PRO A 102 0.68 9.08 31.99
CA PRO A 102 2.05 8.93 31.48
C PRO A 102 3.05 9.95 32.03
N TYR A 103 2.64 11.23 32.15
CA TYR A 103 3.48 12.33 32.66
C TYR A 103 3.68 12.31 34.19
N GLN A 104 2.81 11.64 34.95
CA GLN A 104 2.82 11.70 36.40
C GLN A 104 4.01 10.94 36.99
N SER A 105 4.71 11.56 37.96
CA SER A 105 5.91 10.99 38.56
C SER A 105 5.57 10.07 39.74
N THR A 106 6.23 8.91 39.80
CA THR A 106 6.16 8.00 40.96
C THR A 106 6.79 8.61 42.22
N SER A 107 7.62 9.65 42.10
CA SER A 107 8.13 10.40 43.26
C SER A 107 7.05 11.23 43.97
N ALA A 108 5.93 11.51 43.30
CA ALA A 108 4.80 12.28 43.79
C ALA A 108 3.63 11.39 44.27
N LEU A 109 3.89 10.11 44.58
CA LEU A 109 2.85 9.13 44.90
C LEU A 109 1.94 9.51 46.09
N ASN A 110 2.41 10.39 46.97
CA ASN A 110 1.63 10.90 48.12
C ASN A 110 0.59 11.97 47.73
N ASP A 111 0.69 12.52 46.51
CA ASP A 111 -0.21 13.54 45.97
C ASP A 111 -1.37 12.91 45.16
N TYR A 112 -1.40 11.57 45.05
CA TYR A 112 -2.43 10.79 44.35
C TYR A 112 -3.23 9.92 45.34
N GLU A 113 -4.43 9.49 44.94
CA GLU A 113 -5.26 8.55 45.71
C GLU A 113 -5.10 7.11 45.19
N PRO A 114 -5.09 6.08 46.07
CA PRO A 114 -5.01 4.69 45.64
C PRO A 114 -6.35 4.19 45.09
N VAL A 115 -6.33 3.61 43.89
CA VAL A 115 -7.49 3.00 43.22
C VAL A 115 -7.88 1.62 43.77
N GLY A 116 -7.02 1.02 44.61
CA GLY A 116 -7.30 -0.26 45.25
C GLY A 116 -6.47 -0.50 46.50
N MET A 117 -6.94 -1.40 47.37
CA MET A 117 -6.21 -1.86 48.57
C MET A 117 -6.50 -3.34 48.82
N MET A 118 -5.45 -4.13 49.05
CA MET A 118 -5.53 -5.56 49.39
C MET A 118 -4.51 -5.92 50.48
N ALA A 119 -4.57 -7.14 51.00
CA ALA A 119 -3.53 -7.68 51.87
C ALA A 119 -2.38 -8.26 51.02
N ALA A 120 -1.13 -8.02 51.41
CA ALA A 120 0.05 -8.55 50.73
C ALA A 120 0.15 -10.09 50.90
N ASP A 121 0.29 -10.79 49.76
CA ASP A 121 0.49 -12.25 49.64
C ASP A 121 1.42 -12.52 48.43
N LYS A 122 1.79 -13.77 48.15
CA LYS A 122 2.66 -14.15 47.01
C LYS A 122 2.16 -13.60 45.67
N GLU A 123 0.84 -13.62 45.52
CA GLU A 123 0.10 -13.14 44.36
C GLU A 123 -1.11 -12.33 44.85
N VAL A 124 -1.25 -11.10 44.35
CA VAL A 124 -2.33 -10.17 44.72
C VAL A 124 -2.99 -9.67 43.44
N VAL A 125 -4.30 -9.82 43.32
CA VAL A 125 -5.05 -9.51 42.09
C VAL A 125 -6.07 -8.41 42.37
N PHE A 126 -5.72 -7.18 42.01
CA PHE A 126 -6.60 -6.02 42.13
C PHE A 126 -7.60 -6.01 40.96
N SER A 127 -8.86 -5.75 41.26
CA SER A 127 -9.89 -5.51 40.23
C SER A 127 -10.35 -4.06 40.33
N VAL A 128 -10.08 -3.29 39.27
CA VAL A 128 -10.32 -1.85 39.20
C VAL A 128 -11.41 -1.59 38.16
N PRO A 129 -12.45 -0.78 38.44
CA PRO A 129 -13.42 -0.38 37.41
C PRO A 129 -12.70 0.33 36.27
N PHE A 130 -13.04 0.00 35.03
CA PHE A 130 -12.49 0.63 33.82
C PHE A 130 -13.66 1.19 32.99
N ASP A 131 -13.59 2.46 32.65
CA ASP A 131 -14.64 3.25 31.99
C ASP A 131 -14.39 3.42 30.47
N ASN A 132 -13.24 2.93 29.98
CA ASN A 132 -12.75 3.13 28.63
C ASN A 132 -12.54 4.61 28.26
N GLU A 133 -12.23 5.48 29.24
CA GLU A 133 -11.78 6.83 28.95
C GLU A 133 -10.45 6.84 28.17
N GLU A 134 -10.36 7.70 27.16
CA GLU A 134 -9.26 7.73 26.18
C GLU A 134 -7.90 8.08 26.78
N LEU A 135 -7.91 8.71 27.97
CA LEU A 135 -6.71 9.01 28.74
C LEU A 135 -6.30 7.84 29.65
N ARG A 136 -7.26 7.00 30.02
CA ARG A 136 -7.10 5.95 31.03
C ARG A 136 -6.50 4.67 30.47
N VAL A 137 -6.70 4.40 29.18
CA VAL A 137 -5.95 3.36 28.45
C VAL A 137 -4.43 3.61 28.47
N GLN A 138 -4.01 4.87 28.62
CA GLN A 138 -2.59 5.27 28.68
C GLN A 138 -2.01 5.19 30.11
N ALA A 139 -2.81 4.82 31.11
CA ALA A 139 -2.37 4.80 32.49
C ALA A 139 -1.33 3.71 32.78
N LYS A 140 -0.50 3.97 33.79
CA LYS A 140 0.45 3.03 34.38
C LYS A 140 0.12 2.83 35.86
N TYR A 141 0.18 1.59 36.30
CA TYR A 141 -0.19 1.17 37.65
C TYR A 141 1.08 0.94 38.48
N ILE A 142 1.01 1.16 39.79
CA ILE A 142 2.12 0.92 40.71
C ILE A 142 1.59 0.49 42.07
N ALA A 143 2.21 -0.55 42.66
CA ALA A 143 1.86 -1.03 43.99
C ALA A 143 2.82 -0.46 45.04
N ALA A 144 2.26 -0.08 46.19
CA ALA A 144 2.96 0.57 47.28
C ALA A 144 2.35 0.21 48.65
N GLU A 145 3.17 0.20 49.69
CA GLU A 145 2.75 0.07 51.09
C GLU A 145 2.62 1.44 51.75
N LYS A 146 1.96 1.53 52.90
CA LYS A 146 1.84 2.78 53.68
C LYS A 146 2.67 2.70 54.96
N ARG A 147 3.57 3.67 55.16
CA ARG A 147 4.46 3.81 56.32
C ARG A 147 3.73 4.41 57.53
N ASP A 148 4.35 4.27 58.71
CA ASP A 148 3.91 4.86 59.98
C ASP A 148 3.83 6.41 59.96
N ASP A 149 4.62 7.07 59.10
CA ASP A 149 4.56 8.53 58.91
C ASP A 149 3.40 8.99 58.00
N GLY A 150 2.62 8.04 57.46
CA GLY A 150 1.51 8.26 56.56
C GLY A 150 1.89 8.31 55.08
N THR A 151 3.18 8.31 54.73
CA THR A 151 3.66 8.30 53.34
C THR A 151 3.59 6.91 52.72
N TYR A 152 3.57 6.84 51.39
CA TYR A 152 3.64 5.59 50.65
C TYR A 152 5.09 5.23 50.27
N ALA A 153 5.40 3.94 50.34
CA ALA A 153 6.66 3.36 49.87
C ALA A 153 6.39 2.47 48.66
N ILE A 154 7.09 2.74 47.55
CA ILE A 154 6.96 1.96 46.32
C ILE A 154 7.44 0.52 46.55
N VAL A 155 6.61 -0.46 46.17
CA VAL A 155 6.90 -1.90 46.27
C VAL A 155 7.21 -2.50 44.89
N THR A 156 6.63 -1.97 43.80
CA THR A 156 6.87 -2.43 42.42
C THR A 156 7.38 -1.29 41.53
N LYS A 157 8.00 -1.62 40.40
CA LYS A 157 8.07 -0.67 39.27
C LYS A 157 6.66 -0.43 38.70
N ALA A 158 6.50 0.66 37.94
CA ALA A 158 5.23 0.97 37.29
C ALA A 158 5.07 0.17 35.97
N ALA A 159 3.86 -0.33 35.70
CA ALA A 159 3.53 -1.07 34.48
C ALA A 159 2.31 -0.46 33.77
N PHE A 160 2.36 -0.39 32.44
CA PHE A 160 1.25 0.06 31.61
C PHE A 160 0.24 -1.08 31.39
N ILE A 161 -0.88 -0.79 30.73
CA ILE A 161 -1.83 -1.83 30.29
C ILE A 161 -1.18 -2.68 29.18
N ASP A 162 -1.23 -4.01 29.31
CA ASP A 162 -0.57 -4.96 28.41
C ASP A 162 -1.32 -5.14 27.07
N ASN A 163 -2.66 -5.10 27.14
CA ASN A 163 -3.56 -5.56 26.09
C ASN A 163 -4.48 -4.48 25.46
N PRO A 164 -4.00 -3.26 25.12
CA PRO A 164 -4.84 -2.20 24.56
C PRO A 164 -5.58 -2.61 23.28
N GLU A 165 -5.07 -3.59 22.54
CA GLU A 165 -5.72 -4.17 21.36
C GLU A 165 -7.09 -4.82 21.62
N ILE A 166 -7.44 -5.12 22.86
CA ILE A 166 -8.81 -5.58 23.19
C ILE A 166 -9.84 -4.49 22.89
N LEU A 167 -9.44 -3.21 22.91
CA LEU A 167 -10.29 -2.06 22.59
C LEU A 167 -10.44 -1.82 21.09
N ALA A 168 -9.59 -2.43 20.25
CA ALA A 168 -9.55 -2.22 18.81
C ALA A 168 -10.93 -2.37 18.16
N LYS A 169 -11.26 -1.40 17.29
CA LYS A 169 -12.42 -1.48 16.39
C LYS A 169 -12.11 -2.28 15.13
N TYR A 170 -10.83 -2.32 14.73
CA TYR A 170 -10.37 -2.99 13.52
C TYR A 170 -9.43 -4.14 13.90
N ASP A 171 -9.84 -5.38 13.60
CA ASP A 171 -9.15 -6.61 13.98
C ASP A 171 -8.61 -7.41 12.78
N THR A 172 -8.75 -6.87 11.56
CA THR A 172 -8.31 -7.47 10.30
C THR A 172 -6.84 -7.86 10.31
N ASP A 173 -6.51 -8.99 9.65
CA ASP A 173 -5.13 -9.45 9.48
C ASP A 173 -4.20 -8.38 8.91
N TYR A 174 -2.93 -8.45 9.28
CA TYR A 174 -1.94 -7.48 8.82
C TYR A 174 -1.69 -7.61 7.31
N PRO A 175 -1.83 -6.53 6.51
CA PRO A 175 -1.65 -6.62 5.06
C PRO A 175 -0.28 -7.17 4.64
N THR A 176 -0.29 -8.05 3.65
CA THR A 176 0.92 -8.64 3.06
C THR A 176 1.29 -7.94 1.75
N TYR A 177 2.59 -7.72 1.55
CA TYR A 177 3.14 -6.97 0.42
C TYR A 177 4.04 -7.87 -0.44
N PRO A 178 4.14 -7.62 -1.76
CA PRO A 178 4.68 -8.60 -2.71
C PRO A 178 6.20 -8.73 -2.66
N SER A 179 6.90 -7.71 -2.15
CA SER A 179 8.36 -7.64 -2.09
C SER A 179 8.77 -6.65 -1.01
N LYS A 180 9.98 -6.76 -0.45
CA LYS A 180 10.45 -5.87 0.63
C LYS A 180 10.92 -4.49 0.15
N LYS A 181 10.84 -4.21 -1.15
CA LYS A 181 11.45 -3.04 -1.78
C LYS A 181 10.72 -1.74 -1.43
N GLY A 182 11.39 -0.80 -0.79
CA GLY A 182 10.80 0.46 -0.35
C GLY A 182 11.55 1.72 -0.80
N LEU A 183 10.94 2.88 -0.58
CA LEU A 183 11.58 4.19 -0.63
C LEU A 183 11.45 4.92 0.70
N ALA A 184 12.56 5.52 1.14
CA ALA A 184 12.57 6.47 2.24
C ALA A 184 12.24 7.86 1.69
N HIS A 185 11.25 8.53 2.28
CA HIS A 185 10.86 9.93 1.99
C HIS A 185 10.62 10.20 0.48
N PRO A 186 9.71 9.47 -0.20
CA PRO A 186 9.47 9.65 -1.63
C PRO A 186 8.98 11.08 -1.95
N ASP A 187 9.66 11.72 -2.90
CA ASP A 187 9.45 13.13 -3.27
C ASP A 187 8.47 13.30 -4.44
N ASN A 188 8.25 12.24 -5.23
CA ASN A 188 7.37 12.24 -6.39
C ASN A 188 6.60 10.92 -6.43
N LEU A 189 5.38 10.95 -5.90
CA LEU A 189 4.56 9.76 -5.71
C LEU A 189 4.14 9.09 -7.03
N THR A 190 4.02 9.82 -8.14
CA THR A 190 3.64 9.21 -9.44
C THR A 190 4.65 8.18 -9.96
N GLU A 191 5.94 8.35 -9.68
CA GLU A 191 6.96 7.38 -10.10
C GLU A 191 6.96 6.10 -9.24
N VAL A 192 6.40 6.12 -8.03
CA VAL A 192 6.44 5.00 -7.05
C VAL A 192 5.90 3.69 -7.64
N PHE A 193 4.85 3.78 -8.45
CA PHE A 193 4.22 2.65 -9.16
C PHE A 193 5.03 2.14 -10.35
N ASP A 194 5.88 2.98 -10.93
CA ASP A 194 6.67 2.67 -12.11
C ASP A 194 8.10 2.26 -11.76
N LEU A 195 8.55 2.62 -10.55
CA LEU A 195 9.60 1.97 -9.78
C LEU A 195 9.12 0.67 -9.11
N GLY A 196 7.81 0.46 -8.98
CA GLY A 196 7.24 -0.76 -8.39
C GLY A 196 7.58 -0.93 -6.91
N VAL A 197 7.43 0.13 -6.12
CA VAL A 197 7.66 0.15 -4.67
C VAL A 197 6.60 -0.70 -3.93
N SER A 198 6.96 -1.28 -2.79
CA SER A 198 6.05 -1.96 -1.85
C SER A 198 5.93 -1.28 -0.50
N HIS A 199 6.93 -0.50 -0.07
CA HIS A 199 6.94 0.18 1.24
C HIS A 199 7.37 1.64 1.09
N ALA A 200 6.76 2.55 1.83
CA ALA A 200 7.12 3.97 1.84
C ALA A 200 7.19 4.48 3.28
N VAL A 201 8.28 5.19 3.59
CA VAL A 201 8.43 5.88 4.88
C VAL A 201 8.12 7.36 4.67
N LEU A 202 7.12 7.87 5.41
CA LEU A 202 6.72 9.28 5.42
C LEU A 202 7.01 9.89 6.79
N ASP A 203 7.66 11.06 6.84
CA ASP A 203 7.86 11.77 8.10
C ASP A 203 6.62 12.62 8.47
N VAL A 204 6.36 12.68 9.77
CA VAL A 204 5.31 13.49 10.40
C VAL A 204 5.95 14.37 11.49
N PRO A 205 6.41 15.59 11.14
CA PRO A 205 6.87 16.60 12.09
C PRO A 205 5.76 17.05 13.06
N VAL A 206 5.66 16.43 14.24
CA VAL A 206 4.56 16.57 15.21
C VAL A 206 4.25 18.03 15.56
N ASN A 207 5.27 18.85 15.77
CA ASN A 207 5.16 20.29 16.07
C ASN A 207 4.62 21.14 14.90
N GLU A 208 4.64 20.65 13.66
CA GLU A 208 4.09 21.32 12.48
C GLU A 208 2.61 20.93 12.23
N TYR A 209 2.17 19.77 12.74
CA TYR A 209 0.77 19.33 12.67
C TYR A 209 -0.08 19.78 13.87
N ILE A 210 0.48 19.96 15.07
CA ILE A 210 -0.30 20.36 16.25
C ILE A 210 -0.48 21.88 16.30
N LYS A 211 -1.70 22.35 16.61
CA LYS A 211 -2.05 23.75 16.88
C LYS A 211 -2.56 23.93 18.31
N THR A 212 -2.27 25.09 18.90
CA THR A 212 -2.70 25.47 20.25
C THR A 212 -4.07 26.12 20.30
N GLU A 213 -4.59 26.59 19.16
CA GLU A 213 -5.83 27.37 19.05
C GLU A 213 -6.63 26.98 17.80
N ALA A 214 -7.94 27.23 17.84
CA ALA A 214 -8.86 27.04 16.72
C ALA A 214 -8.64 28.09 15.60
N GLY A 215 -8.87 27.69 14.35
CA GLY A 215 -8.87 28.57 13.19
C GLY A 215 -9.40 27.89 11.93
N ALA A 216 -9.57 28.64 10.83
CA ALA A 216 -10.07 28.09 9.56
C ALA A 216 -9.22 26.91 9.07
N ASP A 217 -7.90 27.07 9.11
CA ASP A 217 -6.90 26.06 8.74
C ASP A 217 -6.64 25.04 9.88
N SER A 218 -7.61 24.79 10.75
CA SER A 218 -7.53 23.76 11.79
C SER A 218 -8.65 22.74 11.66
N VAL A 219 -8.35 21.50 12.03
CA VAL A 219 -9.32 20.43 12.33
C VAL A 219 -9.36 20.28 13.85
N GLU A 220 -10.54 20.40 14.44
CA GLU A 220 -10.75 20.13 15.86
C GLU A 220 -10.92 18.63 16.11
N TYR A 221 -10.32 18.14 17.18
CA TYR A 221 -10.45 16.78 17.68
C TYR A 221 -10.68 16.82 19.19
N THR A 222 -11.88 16.43 19.63
CA THR A 222 -12.15 16.25 21.05
C THR A 222 -11.48 14.97 21.55
N PHE A 223 -10.62 15.10 22.55
CA PHE A 223 -9.92 14.00 23.20
C PHE A 223 -10.02 14.15 24.72
N ALA A 224 -10.45 13.10 25.43
CA ALA A 224 -10.68 13.13 26.88
C ALA A 224 -11.48 14.38 27.35
N GLY A 225 -12.52 14.74 26.59
CA GLY A 225 -13.40 15.88 26.88
C GLY A 225 -12.84 17.28 26.62
N LYS A 226 -11.62 17.41 26.07
CA LYS A 226 -11.00 18.70 25.69
C LYS A 226 -10.79 18.79 24.17
N PRO A 227 -10.96 19.96 23.54
CA PRO A 227 -10.64 20.15 22.13
C PRO A 227 -9.13 20.32 21.91
N TYR A 228 -8.59 19.61 20.92
CA TYR A 228 -7.23 19.77 20.38
C TYR A 228 -7.31 20.12 18.90
N TYR A 229 -6.32 20.84 18.39
CA TYR A 229 -6.35 21.38 17.02
C TYR A 229 -5.19 20.85 16.18
N ILE A 230 -5.48 20.46 14.95
CA ILE A 230 -4.52 19.90 14.00
C ILE A 230 -4.50 20.78 12.74
N ASP A 231 -3.31 21.04 12.18
CA ASP A 231 -3.14 21.81 10.94
C ASP A 231 -3.82 21.11 9.77
N ARG A 232 -4.85 21.78 9.23
CA ARG A 232 -5.69 21.24 8.14
C ARG A 232 -4.90 20.99 6.87
N VAL A 233 -3.95 21.86 6.53
CA VAL A 233 -3.19 21.81 5.27
C VAL A 233 -2.18 20.66 5.28
N SER A 234 -1.40 20.55 6.37
CA SER A 234 -0.44 19.46 6.58
C SER A 234 -1.15 18.11 6.69
N LEU A 235 -2.31 18.08 7.37
CA LEU A 235 -3.14 16.88 7.44
C LEU A 235 -3.69 16.47 6.07
N GLN A 236 -4.30 17.37 5.30
CA GLN A 236 -4.84 17.05 3.97
C GLN A 236 -3.74 16.60 2.99
N LEU A 237 -2.54 17.19 3.09
CA LEU A 237 -1.38 16.73 2.33
C LEU A 237 -0.98 15.30 2.73
N LEU A 238 -1.04 14.96 4.02
CA LEU A 238 -0.72 13.61 4.49
C LEU A 238 -1.83 12.60 4.12
N ASP A 239 -3.10 12.97 4.25
CA ASP A 239 -4.27 12.17 3.87
C ASP A 239 -4.14 11.71 2.40
N TRP A 240 -3.83 12.64 1.49
CA TRP A 240 -3.58 12.34 0.08
C TRP A 240 -2.39 11.39 -0.10
N LYS A 241 -1.25 11.68 0.54
CA LYS A 241 -0.05 10.83 0.45
C LYS A 241 -0.31 9.40 0.94
N VAL A 242 -1.02 9.23 2.05
CA VAL A 242 -1.30 7.91 2.64
C VAL A 242 -2.30 7.16 1.79
N GLY A 243 -3.45 7.76 1.46
CA GLY A 243 -4.49 7.18 0.59
C GLY A 243 -3.91 6.65 -0.71
N TYR A 244 -3.28 7.53 -1.48
CA TYR A 244 -2.72 7.20 -2.79
C TYR A 244 -1.62 6.13 -2.75
N LEU A 245 -0.81 6.08 -1.69
CA LEU A 245 0.15 4.98 -1.49
C LEU A 245 -0.57 3.68 -1.14
N THR A 246 -1.64 3.68 -0.35
CA THR A 246 -2.39 2.44 -0.10
C THR A 246 -3.18 1.94 -1.29
N ASP A 247 -3.71 2.83 -2.13
CA ASP A 247 -4.35 2.49 -3.41
C ASP A 247 -3.34 1.91 -4.42
N ALA A 248 -2.05 2.20 -4.22
CA ALA A 248 -0.94 1.56 -4.94
C ALA A 248 -0.67 0.12 -4.51
N GLY A 249 -1.18 -0.32 -3.36
CA GLY A 249 -0.68 -1.50 -2.65
C GLY A 249 0.66 -1.27 -1.97
N VAL A 250 1.00 -0.03 -1.60
CA VAL A 250 2.22 0.31 -0.85
C VAL A 250 1.92 0.40 0.65
N HIS A 251 2.76 -0.28 1.43
CA HIS A 251 2.79 -0.21 2.89
C HIS A 251 3.33 1.16 3.33
N VAL A 252 2.48 1.98 3.95
CA VAL A 252 2.91 3.25 4.54
C VAL A 252 3.39 3.05 5.98
N TYR A 253 4.58 3.58 6.28
CA TYR A 253 5.11 3.79 7.61
C TYR A 253 5.06 5.29 7.92
N LEU A 254 4.47 5.68 9.05
CA LEU A 254 4.49 7.07 9.54
C LEU A 254 5.59 7.23 10.60
N ASN A 255 6.54 8.12 10.34
CA ASN A 255 7.68 8.38 11.20
C ASN A 255 7.47 9.69 11.99
N PHE A 256 7.19 9.57 13.28
CA PHE A 256 6.81 10.70 14.13
C PHE A 256 8.05 11.37 14.72
N LEU A 257 8.29 12.62 14.29
CA LEU A 257 9.49 13.39 14.60
C LEU A 257 9.13 14.71 15.28
N LEU A 258 9.97 15.18 16.20
CA LEU A 258 9.91 16.56 16.70
C LEU A 258 11.03 17.35 16.00
N THR A 259 10.67 18.22 15.05
CA THR A 259 11.63 19.08 14.32
C THR A 259 12.06 20.27 15.19
N PRO A 260 13.14 20.99 14.83
CA PRO A 260 13.62 22.12 15.64
C PRO A 260 12.55 23.21 15.76
N PRO A 261 12.47 23.94 16.89
CA PRO A 261 11.53 25.04 17.04
C PRO A 261 11.70 26.09 15.93
N SER A 262 10.63 26.39 15.21
CA SER A 262 10.60 27.38 14.13
C SER A 262 9.63 28.52 14.44
N ALA A 263 9.81 29.65 13.76
CA ALA A 263 8.91 30.80 13.88
C ALA A 263 7.47 30.56 13.35
N LYS A 264 7.16 29.35 12.85
CA LYS A 264 5.79 28.92 12.52
C LYS A 264 5.09 28.22 13.69
N ASN A 265 5.83 27.65 14.64
CA ASN A 265 5.26 26.89 15.75
C ASN A 265 4.75 27.88 16.82
N ALA A 266 3.55 27.65 17.35
CA ALA A 266 2.98 28.51 18.39
C ALA A 266 3.77 28.41 19.71
N GLU A 267 3.86 29.52 20.46
CA GLU A 267 4.66 29.60 21.70
C GLU A 267 4.26 28.53 22.74
N GLY A 268 2.98 28.17 22.81
CA GLY A 268 2.48 27.10 23.68
C GLY A 268 3.01 25.69 23.35
N LEU A 269 3.57 25.46 22.15
CA LEU A 269 4.22 24.20 21.78
C LEU A 269 5.65 24.06 22.34
N SER A 270 6.19 25.10 22.98
CA SER A 270 7.47 25.03 23.70
C SER A 270 7.52 23.93 24.76
N CYS A 271 6.36 23.57 25.32
CA CYS A 271 6.21 22.46 26.27
C CYS A 271 6.69 21.10 25.73
N LEU A 272 6.60 20.87 24.42
CA LEU A 272 6.99 19.61 23.74
C LEU A 272 8.48 19.30 23.87
N TYR A 273 9.31 20.32 24.08
CA TYR A 273 10.77 20.22 24.05
C TYR A 273 11.36 20.01 25.44
N CYS A 274 12.40 19.18 25.53
CA CYS A 274 13.11 18.91 26.77
C CYS A 274 14.08 20.06 27.13
N GLU A 275 14.11 20.47 28.40
CA GLU A 275 15.13 21.42 28.88
C GLU A 275 16.55 20.87 28.66
N GLY A 276 17.45 21.72 28.15
CA GLY A 276 18.83 21.37 27.86
C GLY A 276 19.07 20.57 26.57
N ALA A 277 18.03 20.34 25.75
CA ALA A 277 18.21 19.78 24.41
C ALA A 277 19.14 20.64 23.54
N SER A 278 19.92 19.99 22.67
CA SER A 278 20.93 20.66 21.85
C SER A 278 20.27 21.51 20.75
N PRO A 279 20.55 22.83 20.63
CA PRO A 279 19.98 23.66 19.57
C PRO A 279 20.42 23.21 18.16
N ASP A 280 21.59 22.58 18.06
CA ASP A 280 22.16 22.05 16.82
C ASP A 280 21.60 20.65 16.43
N ALA A 281 20.65 20.10 17.21
CA ALA A 281 20.03 18.83 16.89
C ALA A 281 19.07 18.94 15.69
N SER A 282 19.09 17.94 14.80
CA SER A 282 18.16 17.85 13.68
C SER A 282 16.76 17.43 14.15
N TYR A 283 16.66 16.60 15.18
CA TYR A 283 15.40 16.18 15.80
C TYR A 283 15.53 16.05 17.32
N TYR A 284 14.40 16.26 18.00
CA TYR A 284 14.29 16.38 19.45
C TYR A 284 13.49 15.22 20.06
N ALA A 285 13.63 15.01 21.36
CA ALA A 285 12.77 14.09 22.10
C ALA A 285 11.55 14.81 22.68
N LEU A 286 10.41 14.12 22.69
CA LEU A 286 9.17 14.60 23.30
C LEU A 286 9.31 14.67 24.83
N ASN A 287 8.91 15.79 25.41
CA ASN A 287 8.96 16.04 26.86
C ASN A 287 7.87 15.28 27.63
N THR A 288 8.04 13.97 27.79
CA THR A 288 7.10 13.08 28.49
C THR A 288 7.00 13.29 30.01
N ARG A 289 7.60 14.35 30.55
CA ARG A 289 7.45 14.79 31.95
C ARG A 289 6.61 16.05 32.12
N ASN A 290 6.14 16.66 31.03
CA ASN A 290 5.20 17.79 31.05
C ASN A 290 3.78 17.30 30.69
N GLU A 291 2.77 17.80 31.41
CA GLU A 291 1.37 17.42 31.23
C GLU A 291 0.83 17.85 29.86
N ASP A 292 0.90 19.13 29.53
CA ASP A 292 0.42 19.67 28.25
C ASP A 292 1.07 18.96 27.04
N ALA A 293 2.38 18.73 27.10
CA ALA A 293 3.12 18.01 26.08
C ALA A 293 2.62 16.58 25.88
N VAL A 294 2.40 15.83 26.97
CA VAL A 294 1.82 14.49 26.88
C VAL A 294 0.38 14.54 26.38
N MET A 295 -0.43 15.52 26.77
CA MET A 295 -1.80 15.67 26.29
C MET A 295 -1.85 15.97 24.78
N TYR A 296 -0.99 16.87 24.29
CA TYR A 296 -0.84 17.18 22.85
C TYR A 296 -0.38 15.95 22.05
N VAL A 297 0.64 15.23 22.53
CA VAL A 297 1.14 14.02 21.85
C VAL A 297 0.10 12.90 21.87
N THR A 298 -0.58 12.67 22.99
CA THR A 298 -1.54 11.56 23.13
C THR A 298 -2.79 11.80 22.29
N SER A 299 -3.34 13.03 22.29
CA SER A 299 -4.44 13.40 21.41
C SER A 299 -4.07 13.27 19.93
N PHE A 300 -2.88 13.74 19.54
CA PHE A 300 -2.38 13.61 18.17
C PHE A 300 -2.19 12.13 17.75
N MET A 301 -1.52 11.31 18.56
CA MET A 301 -1.35 9.87 18.28
C MET A 301 -2.70 9.14 18.21
N SER A 302 -3.65 9.48 19.08
CA SER A 302 -5.02 8.96 19.06
C SER A 302 -5.77 9.33 17.77
N PHE A 303 -5.69 10.59 17.34
CA PHE A 303 -6.25 11.05 16.07
C PHE A 303 -5.65 10.30 14.88
N MET A 304 -4.33 10.24 14.81
CA MET A 304 -3.59 9.58 13.73
C MET A 304 -3.91 8.08 13.65
N ALA A 305 -4.01 7.40 14.80
CA ALA A 305 -4.46 6.02 14.86
C ALA A 305 -5.92 5.85 14.38
N LYS A 306 -6.84 6.70 14.83
CA LYS A 306 -8.25 6.67 14.38
C LYS A 306 -8.42 6.92 12.88
N ARG A 307 -7.57 7.78 12.29
CA ARG A 307 -7.64 8.19 10.89
C ARG A 307 -7.04 7.17 9.91
N TYR A 308 -5.92 6.53 10.28
CA TYR A 308 -5.16 5.64 9.40
C TYR A 308 -5.12 4.17 9.86
N GLY A 309 -5.77 3.82 10.97
CA GLY A 309 -5.82 2.45 11.50
C GLY A 309 -6.85 1.52 10.83
N ASN A 310 -7.74 2.05 9.98
CA ASN A 310 -8.69 1.25 9.22
C ASN A 310 -8.07 0.84 7.86
N VAL A 311 -7.92 -0.46 7.60
CA VAL A 311 -7.45 -0.99 6.30
C VAL A 311 -8.38 -0.60 5.13
N LYS A 312 -9.61 -0.17 5.42
CA LYS A 312 -10.61 0.34 4.47
C LYS A 312 -11.09 1.74 4.88
N GLY A 313 -10.17 2.61 5.31
CA GLY A 313 -10.46 3.99 5.70
C GLY A 313 -10.37 4.96 4.53
N ASP A 314 -11.16 6.03 4.57
CA ASP A 314 -11.31 7.03 3.48
C ASP A 314 -10.04 7.88 3.23
N TYR A 315 -9.01 7.70 4.04
CA TYR A 315 -7.72 8.41 3.99
C TYR A 315 -6.53 7.43 3.85
N GLY A 316 -6.81 6.18 3.45
CA GLY A 316 -5.84 5.11 3.39
C GLY A 316 -5.47 4.50 4.75
N PHE A 317 -4.43 3.68 4.74
CA PHE A 317 -4.00 2.87 5.88
C PHE A 317 -2.50 3.00 6.18
N ALA A 318 -2.17 3.23 7.45
CA ALA A 318 -0.78 3.33 7.91
C ALA A 318 -0.59 2.70 9.30
N GLY A 319 -0.91 1.41 9.44
CA GLY A 319 -0.75 0.63 10.67
C GLY A 319 0.69 0.37 11.14
N SER A 320 1.67 1.16 10.70
CA SER A 320 3.08 1.11 11.10
C SER A 320 3.56 2.50 11.54
N PHE A 321 3.81 2.67 12.85
CA PHE A 321 4.32 3.92 13.43
C PHE A 321 5.79 3.76 13.83
N ILE A 322 6.67 4.65 13.36
CA ILE A 322 8.07 4.74 13.80
C ILE A 322 8.15 5.92 14.79
N VAL A 323 8.79 5.72 15.95
CA VAL A 323 8.80 6.70 17.05
C VAL A 323 10.20 7.32 17.19
N GLY A 324 10.36 8.53 16.65
CA GLY A 324 11.65 9.25 16.60
C GLY A 324 12.58 8.75 15.49
N MET A 325 13.72 9.43 15.34
CA MET A 325 14.78 9.10 14.38
C MET A 325 16.05 8.75 15.14
N ASN A 326 16.71 7.61 14.84
CA ASN A 326 18.03 7.26 15.37
C ASN A 326 18.19 7.53 16.88
N VAL A 327 17.23 7.04 17.68
CA VAL A 327 16.98 7.53 19.04
C VAL A 327 18.09 7.20 20.03
N ASN A 328 19.00 6.30 19.67
CA ASN A 328 20.26 6.07 20.37
C ASN A 328 21.28 7.22 20.20
N SER A 329 20.95 8.29 19.44
CA SER A 329 21.73 9.53 19.30
C SER A 329 20.99 10.76 19.84
N ASN A 330 20.96 10.86 21.18
CA ASN A 330 20.52 12.04 21.94
C ASN A 330 21.26 13.34 21.52
N ARG A 331 22.49 13.23 20.99
CA ARG A 331 23.25 14.37 20.48
C ARG A 331 22.60 15.08 19.29
N TYR A 332 22.09 14.33 18.32
CA TYR A 332 21.74 14.87 16.99
C TYR A 332 20.31 14.57 16.52
N TYR A 333 19.73 13.42 16.89
CA TYR A 333 18.50 12.91 16.26
C TYR A 333 17.37 12.57 17.25
N HIS A 334 17.60 12.65 18.56
CA HIS A 334 16.52 12.59 19.54
C HIS A 334 16.86 13.38 20.80
N SER A 335 17.13 14.68 20.65
CA SER A 335 17.79 15.44 21.72
C SER A 335 16.90 15.78 22.91
N MET A 336 17.42 15.46 24.10
CA MET A 336 16.88 15.82 25.42
C MET A 336 17.98 16.33 26.38
N GLY A 337 19.15 16.71 25.86
CA GLY A 337 20.29 17.14 26.66
C GLY A 337 21.02 15.99 27.35
N GLU A 338 22.10 16.28 28.09
CA GLU A 338 22.90 15.26 28.76
C GLU A 338 22.05 14.38 29.72
N LYS A 339 21.86 13.09 29.39
CA LYS A 339 21.26 12.08 30.25
C LYS A 339 21.97 10.74 30.08
N ASP A 340 22.17 9.98 31.16
CA ASP A 340 22.55 8.58 31.03
C ASP A 340 21.46 7.78 30.29
N LEU A 341 21.82 6.63 29.72
CA LEU A 341 20.91 5.81 28.92
C LEU A 341 19.65 5.37 29.69
N SER A 342 19.71 5.13 31.01
CA SER A 342 18.54 4.75 31.79
C SER A 342 17.57 5.93 31.93
N SER A 343 18.08 7.09 32.32
CA SER A 343 17.29 8.34 32.45
C SER A 343 16.72 8.85 31.12
N PHE A 344 17.42 8.58 30.00
CA PHE A 344 16.91 8.80 28.64
C PHE A 344 15.75 7.86 28.35
N LEU A 345 15.94 6.55 28.56
CA LEU A 345 14.96 5.54 28.24
C LEU A 345 13.68 5.62 29.07
N ASP A 346 13.71 6.17 30.29
CA ASP A 346 12.46 6.44 31.05
C ASP A 346 11.52 7.39 30.28
N MET A 347 12.10 8.42 29.63
CA MET A 347 11.32 9.37 28.83
C MET A 347 10.91 8.78 27.47
N TYR A 348 11.83 8.07 26.80
CA TYR A 348 11.56 7.46 25.50
C TYR A 348 10.53 6.32 25.58
N THR A 349 10.63 5.45 26.59
CA THR A 349 9.66 4.35 26.82
C THR A 349 8.24 4.91 26.98
N THR A 350 8.10 6.03 27.70
CA THR A 350 6.81 6.70 27.87
C THR A 350 6.26 7.24 26.54
N ALA A 351 7.10 7.80 25.66
CA ALA A 351 6.68 8.26 24.33
C ALA A 351 6.28 7.09 23.42
N PHE A 352 7.04 6.00 23.46
CA PHE A 352 6.77 4.79 22.69
C PHE A 352 5.45 4.12 23.12
N ARG A 353 5.19 4.05 24.44
CA ARG A 353 3.92 3.56 25.00
C ARG A 353 2.72 4.34 24.49
N ILE A 354 2.81 5.66 24.42
CA ILE A 354 1.71 6.50 23.94
C ILE A 354 1.33 6.14 22.49
N ALA A 355 2.34 5.93 21.63
CA ALA A 355 2.14 5.54 20.23
C ALA A 355 1.59 4.10 20.08
N ASP A 356 2.20 3.10 20.75
CA ASP A 356 1.74 1.70 20.69
C ASP A 356 0.31 1.53 21.23
N THR A 357 0.03 2.14 22.39
CA THR A 357 -1.29 2.12 23.01
C THR A 357 -2.33 2.79 22.13
N ALA A 358 -2.04 3.97 21.57
CA ALA A 358 -2.97 4.68 20.69
C ALA A 358 -3.26 3.89 19.40
N LEU A 359 -2.23 3.32 18.78
CA LEU A 359 -2.37 2.55 17.55
C LEU A 359 -3.12 1.23 17.78
N ARG A 360 -2.71 0.43 18.76
CA ARG A 360 -3.32 -0.88 19.04
C ARG A 360 -4.74 -0.77 19.59
N SER A 361 -5.07 0.27 20.35
CA SER A 361 -6.45 0.55 20.80
C SER A 361 -7.42 0.85 19.65
N VAL A 362 -6.93 1.14 18.44
CA VAL A 362 -7.76 1.31 17.24
C VAL A 362 -7.68 0.08 16.33
N TYR A 363 -6.47 -0.40 16.08
CA TYR A 363 -6.15 -1.45 15.13
C TYR A 363 -5.32 -2.56 15.79
N LYS A 364 -5.94 -3.73 15.99
CA LYS A 364 -5.43 -4.83 16.81
C LYS A 364 -4.01 -5.26 16.46
N ASN A 365 -3.72 -5.30 15.15
CA ASN A 365 -2.45 -5.79 14.59
C ASN A 365 -1.45 -4.65 14.29
N GLY A 366 -1.66 -3.46 14.85
CA GLY A 366 -0.79 -2.29 14.69
C GLY A 366 0.66 -2.55 15.14
N ARG A 367 1.62 -1.86 14.50
CA ARG A 367 3.06 -2.11 14.68
C ARG A 367 3.81 -0.81 15.01
N CYS A 368 4.45 -0.75 16.18
CA CYS A 368 5.36 0.32 16.54
C CYS A 368 6.83 -0.09 16.40
N TYR A 369 7.67 0.84 15.91
CA TYR A 369 9.08 0.61 15.58
C TYR A 369 9.99 1.62 16.29
N VAL A 370 11.03 1.11 16.97
CA VAL A 370 12.10 1.90 17.60
C VAL A 370 13.13 2.25 16.54
N SER A 371 13.34 3.54 16.25
CA SER A 371 14.32 3.95 15.25
C SER A 371 15.75 3.99 15.81
N VAL A 372 16.68 3.21 15.26
CA VAL A 372 18.09 3.21 15.65
C VAL A 372 19.01 3.44 14.45
N ALA A 373 20.17 4.03 14.71
CA ALA A 373 21.24 4.16 13.73
C ALA A 373 22.10 2.88 13.64
N ASP A 374 22.91 2.82 12.58
CA ASP A 374 23.87 1.76 12.25
C ASP A 374 24.96 1.46 13.30
N ASN A 375 25.13 2.27 14.35
CA ASN A 375 26.17 2.12 15.37
C ASN A 375 25.84 1.03 16.43
N LEU A 376 25.81 -0.24 16.01
CA LEU A 376 25.40 -1.39 16.85
C LEU A 376 26.15 -1.51 18.18
N ASN A 377 27.49 -1.60 18.16
CA ASN A 377 28.32 -1.85 19.35
C ASN A 377 29.32 -0.72 19.63
N THR A 378 29.04 0.49 19.15
CA THR A 378 29.80 1.70 19.51
C THR A 378 28.84 2.84 19.78
N ALA A 379 29.13 3.65 20.80
CA ALA A 379 28.37 4.86 21.04
C ALA A 379 28.61 5.94 19.96
N ALA A 380 29.77 5.94 19.29
CA ALA A 380 30.09 6.96 18.29
C ALA A 380 29.31 6.73 16.98
N ILE A 381 28.42 7.66 16.62
CA ILE A 381 27.59 7.59 15.41
C ILE A 381 28.34 7.86 14.08
N GLN A 382 29.66 8.06 14.15
CA GLN A 382 30.58 8.17 13.01
C GLN A 382 31.89 7.43 13.36
N PRO A 383 32.55 6.72 12.43
CA PRO A 383 33.74 5.90 12.71
C PRO A 383 34.95 6.61 13.34
N ASP A 384 35.07 7.93 13.16
CA ASP A 384 36.09 8.82 13.70
C ASP A 384 35.57 9.78 14.79
N GLY A 385 34.27 9.70 15.10
CA GLY A 385 33.60 10.53 16.11
C GLY A 385 33.98 10.16 17.54
N ARG A 386 33.91 11.15 18.44
CA ARG A 386 34.03 10.92 19.89
C ARG A 386 32.64 10.84 20.52
N ALA A 387 32.34 9.72 21.17
CA ALA A 387 31.14 9.58 21.98
C ALA A 387 31.23 10.38 23.30
N ASN A 388 30.08 10.77 23.83
CA ASN A 388 29.85 11.16 25.23
C ASN A 388 28.77 10.22 25.77
N ASP A 389 29.04 9.60 26.92
CA ASP A 389 28.21 8.57 27.58
C ASP A 389 26.80 9.05 27.99
N LYS A 390 26.54 10.37 27.91
CA LYS A 390 25.25 10.99 28.17
C LYS A 390 24.54 11.54 26.92
N LEU A 391 25.14 11.40 25.73
CA LEU A 391 24.62 11.99 24.47
C LEU A 391 24.64 11.01 23.29
N ASP A 392 25.47 9.97 23.33
CA ASP A 392 25.59 8.98 22.28
C ASP A 392 25.58 7.57 22.89
N TYR A 393 24.75 6.66 22.37
CA TYR A 393 24.59 5.30 22.89
C TYR A 393 24.72 4.27 21.76
N SER A 394 25.24 3.08 22.06
CA SER A 394 25.25 1.97 21.10
C SER A 394 23.81 1.48 20.87
N ALA A 395 23.48 1.01 19.67
CA ALA A 395 22.13 0.50 19.41
C ALA A 395 21.86 -0.82 20.17
N SER A 396 22.88 -1.64 20.45
CA SER A 396 22.73 -2.89 21.20
C SER A 396 22.44 -2.66 22.68
N ASP A 397 23.17 -1.78 23.37
CA ASP A 397 22.90 -1.41 24.76
C ASP A 397 21.54 -0.71 24.89
N PHE A 398 21.20 0.14 23.91
CA PHE A 398 19.91 0.82 23.84
C PHE A 398 18.76 -0.18 23.76
N LEU A 399 18.79 -1.12 22.80
CA LEU A 399 17.71 -2.09 22.59
C LEU A 399 17.55 -3.05 23.78
N LYS A 400 18.66 -3.49 24.40
CA LYS A 400 18.64 -4.33 25.62
C LYS A 400 17.97 -3.63 26.80
N LEU A 401 18.37 -2.39 27.11
CA LEU A 401 17.79 -1.66 28.26
C LEU A 401 16.39 -1.11 27.95
N PHE A 402 16.06 -0.88 26.68
CA PHE A 402 14.69 -0.59 26.24
C PHE A 402 13.78 -1.79 26.44
N ASP A 403 14.16 -2.99 25.99
CA ASP A 403 13.38 -4.21 26.25
C ASP A 403 13.20 -4.44 27.75
N GLN A 404 14.29 -4.36 28.53
CA GLN A 404 14.19 -4.52 29.99
C GLN A 404 13.16 -3.57 30.60
N LYS A 405 13.08 -2.30 30.16
CA LYS A 405 12.07 -1.32 30.63
C LYS A 405 10.67 -1.59 30.07
N ILE A 406 10.54 -2.10 28.85
CA ILE A 406 9.26 -2.52 28.26
C ILE A 406 8.72 -3.76 28.98
N THR A 407 9.49 -4.83 29.07
CA THR A 407 9.13 -6.11 29.65
C THR A 407 8.85 -6.00 31.15
N MET A 408 9.56 -5.13 31.87
CA MET A 408 9.22 -4.78 33.26
C MET A 408 7.99 -3.88 33.41
N GLY A 409 7.57 -3.20 32.35
CA GLY A 409 6.43 -2.30 32.30
C GLY A 409 5.21 -2.87 31.54
N GLY A 410 5.19 -4.19 31.29
CA GLY A 410 4.17 -4.91 30.52
C GLY A 410 4.56 -5.14 29.05
N ASP A 411 5.05 -6.32 28.65
CA ASP A 411 5.69 -6.52 27.34
C ASP A 411 4.75 -6.31 26.14
N ILE A 412 5.26 -5.67 25.07
CA ILE A 412 4.52 -5.31 23.84
C ILE A 412 5.31 -5.66 22.56
N PRO A 413 4.64 -5.93 21.42
CA PRO A 413 5.27 -6.44 20.19
C PRO A 413 6.02 -5.36 19.38
N TRP A 414 6.94 -4.64 20.02
CA TRP A 414 7.77 -3.62 19.38
C TRP A 414 8.78 -4.23 18.39
N ARG A 415 9.17 -3.42 17.39
CA ARG A 415 10.08 -3.78 16.27
C ARG A 415 11.21 -2.76 16.12
N VAL A 416 12.20 -3.05 15.28
CA VAL A 416 13.31 -2.11 14.98
C VAL A 416 13.10 -1.42 13.63
N ALA A 417 13.29 -0.10 13.58
CA ALA A 417 13.49 0.67 12.37
C ALA A 417 14.98 1.06 12.27
N LEU A 418 15.73 0.44 11.36
CA LEU A 418 17.16 0.67 11.19
C LEU A 418 17.42 1.69 10.08
N ASN A 419 18.20 2.74 10.36
CA ASN A 419 18.74 3.63 9.35
C ASN A 419 20.25 3.43 9.20
N ILE A 420 20.69 3.21 7.96
CA ILE A 420 22.04 2.84 7.56
C ILE A 420 22.64 3.96 6.72
N ARG A 421 23.89 4.33 7.00
CA ARG A 421 24.61 5.38 6.27
C ARG A 421 26.00 4.91 5.86
N PRO A 422 26.63 5.57 4.86
CA PRO A 422 28.02 5.28 4.51
C PRO A 422 28.96 5.66 5.64
N THR A 423 29.56 4.66 6.28
CA THR A 423 30.66 4.82 7.23
C THR A 423 31.92 5.43 6.59
N VAL A 424 32.00 5.47 5.26
CA VAL A 424 33.01 6.22 4.49
C VAL A 424 32.30 7.09 3.46
N LYS A 425 32.56 8.40 3.49
CA LYS A 425 31.93 9.36 2.58
C LYS A 425 32.24 9.02 1.12
N GLY A 426 31.19 8.84 0.31
CA GLY A 426 31.28 8.57 -1.13
C GLY A 426 31.60 7.14 -1.54
N GLN A 427 31.79 6.21 -0.59
CA GLN A 427 32.03 4.80 -0.88
C GLN A 427 30.71 4.03 -1.00
N ALA A 428 30.49 3.35 -2.13
CA ALA A 428 29.32 2.49 -2.36
C ALA A 428 29.56 1.04 -1.89
N GLU A 429 30.83 0.63 -1.83
CA GLU A 429 31.29 -0.71 -1.47
C GLU A 429 31.22 -0.93 0.04
N PHE A 430 29.99 -0.95 0.58
CA PHE A 430 29.69 -0.98 2.01
C PHE A 430 30.31 -2.19 2.76
N TRP A 431 30.55 -3.30 2.04
CA TRP A 431 31.24 -4.51 2.52
C TRP A 431 32.77 -4.37 2.65
N GLN A 432 33.34 -3.25 2.20
CA GLN A 432 34.76 -2.89 2.36
C GLN A 432 34.97 -1.79 3.41
N SER A 433 33.93 -1.45 4.17
CA SER A 433 33.98 -0.38 5.17
C SER A 433 34.89 -0.74 6.35
N PRO A 434 35.71 0.21 6.87
CA PRO A 434 36.34 0.06 8.17
C PRO A 434 35.28 -0.03 9.28
N ASN A 435 35.61 -0.70 10.38
CA ASN A 435 34.74 -0.88 11.56
C ASN A 435 33.43 -1.66 11.29
N ILE A 436 33.38 -2.41 10.18
CA ILE A 436 32.30 -3.34 9.83
C ILE A 436 32.92 -4.74 9.61
N SER A 437 32.29 -5.77 10.18
CA SER A 437 32.80 -7.15 10.14
C SER A 437 31.72 -8.18 10.49
N ASP A 438 32.01 -9.46 10.21
CA ASP A 438 31.15 -10.62 10.52
C ASP A 438 31.12 -11.00 12.03
N ALA A 439 31.79 -10.25 12.89
CA ALA A 439 31.78 -10.49 14.32
C ALA A 439 30.54 -9.85 14.97
N SER A 440 29.91 -10.54 15.93
CA SER A 440 28.79 -9.97 16.71
C SER A 440 29.16 -8.69 17.47
N SER A 441 30.45 -8.49 17.78
CA SER A 441 31.02 -7.26 18.35
C SER A 441 31.36 -6.18 17.31
N THR A 442 30.80 -6.24 16.10
CA THR A 442 31.03 -5.25 15.04
C THR A 442 30.56 -3.86 15.48
N PRO A 443 31.40 -2.81 15.41
CA PRO A 443 30.99 -1.47 15.81
C PRO A 443 29.76 -0.95 15.05
N PHE A 444 29.75 -1.10 13.72
CA PHE A 444 28.62 -0.72 12.86
C PHE A 444 28.01 -1.92 12.12
N VAL A 445 26.75 -1.78 11.69
CA VAL A 445 26.03 -2.72 10.81
C VAL A 445 25.58 -2.09 9.51
N ASN A 446 25.61 -2.88 8.44
CA ASN A 446 24.92 -2.62 7.18
C ASN A 446 24.52 -3.96 6.52
N LEU A 447 24.04 -3.97 5.27
CA LEU A 447 23.59 -5.20 4.60
C LEU A 447 24.70 -6.23 4.29
N TYR A 448 25.97 -5.98 4.63
CA TYR A 448 27.02 -7.01 4.63
C TYR A 448 26.93 -7.90 5.88
N ASN A 449 26.68 -7.30 7.05
CA ASN A 449 26.73 -7.97 8.36
C ASN A 449 25.45 -7.78 9.20
N ILE A 450 24.31 -7.49 8.56
CA ILE A 450 23.01 -7.24 9.21
C ILE A 450 22.57 -8.37 10.14
N GLY A 451 23.05 -9.60 9.90
CA GLY A 451 22.92 -10.75 10.81
C GLY A 451 23.37 -10.45 12.24
N ALA A 452 24.34 -9.57 12.47
CA ALA A 452 24.76 -9.18 13.82
C ALA A 452 23.64 -8.46 14.62
N LEU A 453 22.74 -7.74 13.93
CA LEU A 453 21.53 -7.18 14.54
C LEU A 453 20.39 -8.22 14.60
N THR A 454 20.17 -9.00 13.54
CA THR A 454 19.04 -9.95 13.54
C THR A 454 19.29 -11.13 14.49
N ASP A 455 20.54 -11.54 14.72
CA ASP A 455 20.92 -12.54 15.74
C ASP A 455 20.90 -11.97 17.17
N LEU A 456 21.13 -10.67 17.36
CA LEU A 456 20.86 -10.01 18.63
C LEU A 456 19.36 -10.08 18.96
N LEU A 457 18.47 -9.78 18.01
CA LEU A 457 17.02 -9.85 18.20
C LEU A 457 16.45 -11.28 18.32
N LYS A 458 17.30 -12.30 18.16
CA LYS A 458 17.00 -13.73 18.41
C LYS A 458 17.49 -14.21 19.79
N SER A 459 18.12 -13.35 20.60
CA SER A 459 18.52 -13.72 21.97
C SER A 459 17.29 -13.83 22.89
N GLU A 460 17.33 -14.77 23.86
CA GLU A 460 16.21 -15.06 24.76
C GLU A 460 15.70 -13.81 25.53
N GLU A 461 16.59 -12.87 25.82
CA GLU A 461 16.33 -11.59 26.50
C GLU A 461 15.65 -10.52 25.60
N LEU A 462 15.41 -10.79 24.31
CA LEU A 462 14.77 -9.87 23.36
C LEU A 462 13.58 -10.51 22.60
N LEU A 463 13.13 -11.71 22.99
CA LEU A 463 12.00 -12.40 22.33
C LEU A 463 10.64 -11.89 22.83
N TYR A 464 9.75 -11.49 21.92
CA TYR A 464 8.34 -11.27 22.25
C TYR A 464 7.57 -12.58 22.19
N GLN A 465 7.00 -13.05 23.31
CA GLN A 465 6.24 -14.31 23.37
C GLN A 465 6.99 -15.51 22.72
N GLY A 466 8.32 -15.56 22.87
CA GLY A 466 9.18 -16.59 22.28
C GLY A 466 9.52 -16.39 20.79
N SER A 467 9.07 -15.31 20.16
CA SER A 467 9.37 -14.95 18.76
C SER A 467 10.39 -13.80 18.67
N PRO A 468 11.38 -13.86 17.75
CA PRO A 468 12.30 -12.75 17.49
C PRO A 468 11.58 -11.48 17.04
N ARG A 469 12.06 -10.32 17.48
CA ARG A 469 11.55 -9.02 17.03
C ARG A 469 12.13 -8.68 15.65
N SER A 470 11.28 -8.15 14.75
CA SER A 470 11.63 -7.93 13.34
C SER A 470 12.21 -6.54 13.05
N VAL A 471 12.87 -6.40 11.89
CA VAL A 471 13.56 -5.19 11.44
C VAL A 471 12.92 -4.64 10.16
N ALA A 472 12.61 -3.35 10.13
CA ALA A 472 12.48 -2.60 8.88
C ALA A 472 13.75 -1.78 8.68
N VAL A 473 14.45 -1.94 7.56
CA VAL A 473 15.50 -0.97 7.16
C VAL A 473 14.77 0.21 6.54
N THR A 474 14.61 1.28 7.31
CA THR A 474 13.75 2.44 6.97
C THR A 474 14.46 3.49 6.14
N SER A 475 15.79 3.44 6.07
CA SER A 475 16.63 4.26 5.20
C SER A 475 17.98 3.58 5.04
N ASP A 476 18.33 3.11 3.84
CA ASP A 476 19.71 2.76 3.48
C ASP A 476 20.21 3.70 2.37
N ALA A 477 21.32 4.39 2.61
CA ALA A 477 21.85 5.43 1.75
C ALA A 477 23.17 4.98 1.09
N ILE A 478 23.13 4.72 -0.23
CA ILE A 478 24.31 4.29 -1.01
C ILE A 478 24.72 5.40 -1.99
N PRO A 479 25.94 5.96 -1.92
CA PRO A 479 26.38 7.07 -2.76
C PRO A 479 26.72 6.64 -4.19
N SER A 480 26.58 7.59 -5.12
CA SER A 480 27.04 7.45 -6.50
C SER A 480 28.40 8.12 -6.79
N ASP A 481 29.01 8.79 -5.81
CA ASP A 481 30.21 9.63 -5.96
C ASP A 481 31.40 8.91 -6.61
N GLY A 482 31.60 7.62 -6.30
CA GLY A 482 32.62 6.80 -6.95
C GLY A 482 32.21 6.22 -8.31
N SER A 483 30.95 5.79 -8.45
CA SER A 483 30.35 5.29 -9.70
C SER A 483 28.85 5.01 -9.52
N GLU A 484 28.02 5.46 -10.46
CA GLU A 484 26.60 5.07 -10.52
C GLU A 484 26.40 3.57 -10.75
N GLN A 485 27.28 2.91 -11.51
CA GLN A 485 27.24 1.46 -11.73
C GLN A 485 27.62 0.69 -10.46
N MET A 486 28.53 1.22 -9.63
CA MET A 486 28.81 0.63 -8.32
C MET A 486 27.66 0.88 -7.34
N GLN A 487 27.05 2.06 -7.33
CA GLN A 487 25.82 2.33 -6.56
C GLN A 487 24.72 1.32 -6.91
N ALA A 488 24.50 1.08 -8.21
CA ALA A 488 23.52 0.14 -8.72
C ALA A 488 23.83 -1.32 -8.29
N ALA A 489 25.10 -1.73 -8.37
CA ALA A 489 25.55 -3.06 -7.95
C ALA A 489 25.48 -3.27 -6.43
N ALA A 490 25.82 -2.25 -5.65
CA ALA A 490 25.72 -2.24 -4.20
C ALA A 490 24.25 -2.28 -3.74
N PHE A 491 23.37 -1.45 -4.31
CA PHE A 491 21.92 -1.55 -4.06
C PHE A 491 21.39 -2.95 -4.38
N ALA A 492 21.82 -3.55 -5.50
CA ALA A 492 21.40 -4.90 -5.85
C ALA A 492 21.84 -5.95 -4.82
N TYR A 493 23.07 -5.85 -4.30
CA TYR A 493 23.55 -6.71 -3.22
C TYR A 493 22.72 -6.48 -1.94
N ALA A 494 22.58 -5.23 -1.50
CA ALA A 494 21.88 -4.87 -0.27
C ALA A 494 20.40 -5.33 -0.27
N TYR A 495 19.67 -5.06 -1.36
CA TYR A 495 18.29 -5.48 -1.50
C TYR A 495 18.14 -7.01 -1.55
N LEU A 496 19.02 -7.73 -2.27
CA LEU A 496 18.93 -9.20 -2.33
C LEU A 496 19.26 -9.85 -0.98
N THR A 497 20.20 -9.31 -0.19
CA THR A 497 20.40 -9.75 1.19
C THR A 497 19.13 -9.53 2.03
N ALA A 498 18.53 -8.35 1.95
CA ALA A 498 17.29 -8.04 2.68
C ALA A 498 16.12 -8.94 2.27
N ALA A 499 15.98 -9.25 0.97
CA ALA A 499 14.97 -10.16 0.45
C ALA A 499 15.11 -11.58 1.03
N CYS A 500 16.35 -12.04 1.27
CA CYS A 500 16.67 -13.38 1.76
C CYS A 500 16.72 -13.54 3.30
N ASP A 501 16.67 -12.47 4.11
CA ASP A 501 16.60 -12.56 5.59
C ASP A 501 15.15 -12.38 6.08
N GLU A 502 14.53 -13.46 6.56
CA GLU A 502 13.14 -13.46 7.07
C GLU A 502 12.91 -12.51 8.27
N SER A 503 13.98 -12.12 8.98
CA SER A 503 13.93 -11.15 10.09
C SER A 503 13.63 -9.72 9.60
N ILE A 504 13.84 -9.44 8.31
CA ILE A 504 13.67 -8.12 7.70
C ILE A 504 12.30 -8.03 7.01
N GLU A 505 11.47 -7.06 7.41
CA GLU A 505 10.14 -6.79 6.82
C GLU A 505 10.24 -5.91 5.57
N CYS A 506 11.15 -4.93 5.57
CA CYS A 506 11.25 -3.85 4.59
C CYS A 506 12.72 -3.45 4.37
N TYR A 507 13.07 -3.06 3.14
CA TYR A 507 14.30 -2.38 2.78
C TYR A 507 13.96 -1.13 1.96
N ALA A 508 13.90 0.01 2.64
CA ALA A 508 13.63 1.31 2.06
C ALA A 508 14.92 2.03 1.66
N PHE A 509 15.09 2.25 0.36
CA PHE A 509 16.25 2.96 -0.17
C PHE A 509 16.10 4.47 0.05
N ALA A 510 17.12 5.09 0.62
CA ALA A 510 17.30 6.53 0.60
C ALA A 510 18.15 6.88 -0.62
N ARG A 511 17.59 7.47 -1.68
CA ARG A 511 16.22 8.02 -1.80
C ARG A 511 15.82 8.19 -3.27
N GLN A 512 14.70 8.88 -3.55
CA GLN A 512 14.23 9.09 -4.92
C GLN A 512 15.12 10.07 -5.71
N THR A 513 15.19 11.35 -5.33
CA THR A 513 16.05 12.37 -5.97
C THR A 513 17.24 12.76 -5.10
N ASP A 514 18.42 12.99 -5.68
CA ASP A 514 19.63 13.48 -4.99
C ASP A 514 19.41 14.74 -4.11
N SER A 515 20.27 14.96 -3.13
CA SER A 515 20.15 16.10 -2.22
C SER A 515 20.85 17.35 -2.73
N VAL A 516 20.06 18.40 -2.97
CA VAL A 516 20.59 19.76 -3.17
C VAL A 516 20.97 20.41 -1.84
N ALA A 517 20.28 20.06 -0.74
CA ALA A 517 20.44 20.72 0.56
C ALA A 517 21.74 20.33 1.30
N ASP A 518 22.09 19.04 1.28
CA ASP A 518 23.31 18.50 1.91
C ASP A 518 24.37 18.02 0.90
N GLY A 519 24.02 17.99 -0.40
CA GLY A 519 24.92 17.60 -1.49
C GLY A 519 25.08 16.09 -1.71
N SER A 520 24.36 15.23 -0.97
CA SER A 520 24.56 13.78 -1.05
C SER A 520 23.96 13.14 -2.31
N SER A 521 24.75 12.30 -2.97
CA SER A 521 24.40 11.65 -4.24
C SER A 521 23.71 10.28 -4.08
N TYR A 522 22.82 10.14 -3.09
CA TYR A 522 22.14 8.87 -2.75
C TYR A 522 20.91 8.56 -3.63
N GLY A 523 20.41 9.50 -4.42
CA GLY A 523 19.16 9.37 -5.17
C GLY A 523 19.22 8.33 -6.30
N LEU A 524 18.06 7.79 -6.68
CA LEU A 524 17.84 7.05 -7.93
C LEU A 524 18.00 7.93 -9.18
N LYS A 525 17.72 9.24 -9.04
CA LYS A 525 17.91 10.27 -10.07
C LYS A 525 18.58 11.52 -9.49
N LYS A 526 19.21 12.30 -10.37
CA LYS A 526 19.82 13.60 -10.07
C LYS A 526 18.75 14.70 -9.94
N PRO A 527 19.07 15.89 -9.39
CA PRO A 527 18.08 16.94 -9.14
C PRO A 527 17.44 17.53 -10.40
N ASP A 528 18.04 17.30 -11.57
CA ASP A 528 17.51 17.64 -12.90
C ASP A 528 16.56 16.56 -13.48
N GLY A 529 16.28 15.50 -12.72
CA GLY A 529 15.50 14.34 -13.16
C GLY A 529 16.31 13.25 -13.88
N THR A 530 17.61 13.45 -14.16
CA THR A 530 18.45 12.48 -14.87
C THR A 530 18.57 11.19 -14.06
N LYS A 531 17.98 10.11 -14.59
CA LYS A 531 18.00 8.77 -13.99
C LYS A 531 19.42 8.22 -13.96
N LYS A 532 19.84 7.67 -12.82
CA LYS A 532 21.12 6.96 -12.67
C LYS A 532 20.98 5.49 -13.03
N ALA A 533 22.10 4.79 -13.17
CA ALA A 533 22.13 3.35 -13.40
C ALA A 533 21.33 2.53 -12.36
N VAL A 534 21.21 2.99 -11.11
CA VAL A 534 20.43 2.31 -10.06
C VAL A 534 18.91 2.40 -10.28
N TYR A 535 18.39 3.34 -11.08
CA TYR A 535 16.94 3.52 -11.30
C TYR A 535 16.30 2.28 -11.92
N ASP A 536 16.87 1.75 -13.00
CA ASP A 536 16.32 0.57 -13.70
C ASP A 536 16.54 -0.73 -12.91
N VAL A 537 17.62 -0.78 -12.11
CA VAL A 537 17.87 -1.87 -11.15
C VAL A 537 16.80 -1.86 -10.08
N PHE A 538 16.57 -0.72 -9.41
CA PHE A 538 15.48 -0.57 -8.44
C PHE A 538 14.13 -0.95 -9.06
N ARG A 539 13.82 -0.46 -10.26
CA ARG A 539 12.58 -0.79 -10.96
C ARG A 539 12.36 -2.29 -11.18
N SER A 540 13.41 -3.03 -11.51
CA SER A 540 13.30 -4.41 -12.03
C SER A 540 13.69 -5.51 -11.05
N ILE A 541 14.45 -5.21 -9.99
CA ILE A 541 15.13 -6.23 -9.16
C ILE A 541 14.20 -7.22 -8.47
N ASP A 542 12.99 -6.79 -8.14
CA ASP A 542 11.95 -7.62 -7.52
C ASP A 542 10.90 -8.12 -8.51
N THR A 543 11.20 -8.08 -9.81
CA THR A 543 10.32 -8.55 -10.89
C THR A 543 10.91 -9.75 -11.64
N ASN A 544 10.10 -10.46 -12.42
CA ASN A 544 10.55 -11.44 -13.41
C ASN A 544 11.52 -10.86 -14.47
N GLU A 545 11.62 -9.53 -14.64
CA GLU A 545 12.61 -8.88 -15.53
C GLU A 545 14.02 -8.79 -14.89
N TRP A 546 14.16 -9.03 -13.58
CA TRP A 546 15.38 -8.79 -12.79
C TRP A 546 16.66 -9.31 -13.47
N LYS A 547 16.64 -10.54 -13.98
CA LYS A 547 17.85 -11.24 -14.42
C LYS A 547 18.55 -10.56 -15.60
N SER A 548 17.78 -9.84 -16.42
CA SER A 548 18.31 -9.10 -17.58
C SER A 548 18.99 -7.78 -17.20
N VAL A 549 18.65 -7.19 -16.05
CA VAL A 549 19.13 -5.88 -15.59
C VAL A 549 20.16 -6.01 -14.46
N VAL A 550 19.96 -6.99 -13.57
CA VAL A 550 20.70 -7.15 -12.31
C VAL A 550 21.92 -8.07 -12.47
N SER A 551 21.80 -9.19 -13.19
CA SER A 551 22.94 -10.12 -13.36
C SER A 551 24.19 -9.51 -14.02
N PRO A 552 24.11 -8.53 -14.95
CA PRO A 552 25.30 -7.82 -15.44
C PRO A 552 26.12 -7.09 -14.37
N LEU A 553 25.53 -6.77 -13.20
CA LEU A 553 26.18 -6.02 -12.12
C LEU A 553 27.22 -6.85 -11.34
N THR A 554 27.19 -8.19 -11.44
CA THR A 554 28.18 -9.07 -10.78
C THR A 554 29.61 -8.75 -11.21
N ALA A 555 29.78 -8.27 -12.44
CA ALA A 555 31.06 -7.80 -12.97
C ALA A 555 31.65 -6.61 -12.19
N ALA A 556 30.83 -5.68 -11.69
CA ALA A 556 31.28 -4.58 -10.83
C ALA A 556 31.72 -5.10 -9.45
N LEU A 557 30.94 -6.04 -8.90
CA LEU A 557 31.23 -6.72 -7.63
C LEU A 557 32.39 -7.73 -7.72
N SER A 558 32.93 -7.98 -8.93
CA SER A 558 34.01 -8.92 -9.23
C SER A 558 33.73 -10.39 -8.86
N VAL A 559 32.45 -10.78 -8.88
CA VAL A 559 31.91 -12.15 -8.73
C VAL A 559 31.24 -12.60 -10.04
N THR A 560 30.81 -13.86 -10.12
CA THR A 560 30.05 -14.41 -11.25
C THR A 560 28.55 -14.47 -10.98
N ASP A 561 28.15 -14.79 -9.74
CA ASP A 561 26.75 -14.78 -9.28
C ASP A 561 26.64 -14.08 -7.91
N PHE A 562 25.46 -13.53 -7.59
CA PHE A 562 25.16 -12.97 -6.27
C PHE A 562 25.18 -14.03 -5.16
N SER A 563 24.99 -15.32 -5.48
CA SER A 563 25.12 -16.42 -4.52
C SER A 563 26.55 -16.59 -3.95
N GLU A 564 27.57 -15.97 -4.56
CA GLU A 564 28.93 -15.90 -3.99
C GLU A 564 29.04 -14.91 -2.82
N LEU A 565 28.10 -13.96 -2.73
CA LEU A 565 28.02 -12.93 -1.69
C LEU A 565 26.91 -13.20 -0.68
N ILE A 566 25.79 -13.78 -1.14
CA ILE A 566 24.59 -14.07 -0.36
C ILE A 566 24.35 -15.59 -0.39
N PRO A 567 24.83 -16.37 0.60
CA PRO A 567 24.72 -17.84 0.58
C PRO A 567 23.28 -18.39 0.63
N SER A 568 22.30 -17.55 0.98
CA SER A 568 20.86 -17.85 0.98
C SER A 568 20.15 -17.48 -0.33
N PHE A 569 20.84 -16.87 -1.30
CA PHE A 569 20.29 -16.49 -2.60
C PHE A 569 20.56 -17.56 -3.67
N ASP A 570 19.52 -17.92 -4.43
CA ASP A 570 19.62 -18.79 -5.59
C ASP A 570 19.11 -18.08 -6.86
N SER A 571 20.03 -17.78 -7.77
CA SER A 571 19.72 -17.11 -9.04
C SER A 571 18.95 -17.98 -10.03
N ALA A 572 18.80 -19.28 -9.79
CA ALA A 572 18.01 -20.19 -10.62
C ALA A 572 16.52 -20.21 -10.23
N THR A 573 16.19 -20.03 -8.94
CA THR A 573 14.79 -20.01 -8.44
C THR A 573 14.26 -18.61 -8.15
N TYR A 574 15.11 -17.61 -7.92
CA TYR A 574 14.67 -16.23 -7.71
C TYR A 574 13.97 -15.64 -8.94
N LYS A 575 12.72 -15.18 -8.75
CA LYS A 575 11.86 -14.59 -9.80
C LYS A 575 11.47 -13.13 -9.51
N GLY A 576 11.98 -12.56 -8.43
CA GLY A 576 11.36 -11.39 -7.81
C GLY A 576 10.09 -11.75 -7.02
N GLY A 577 9.54 -10.75 -6.32
CA GLY A 577 8.26 -10.84 -5.63
C GLY A 577 7.05 -10.48 -6.52
N ARG A 578 7.31 -9.82 -7.66
CA ARG A 578 6.33 -9.40 -8.66
C ARG A 578 6.54 -10.12 -9.99
N THR A 579 5.45 -10.39 -10.70
CA THR A 579 5.46 -10.80 -12.11
C THR A 579 4.90 -9.66 -12.94
N LEU A 580 5.78 -9.00 -13.69
CA LEU A 580 5.45 -7.96 -14.66
C LEU A 580 5.21 -8.59 -16.03
N ILE A 581 4.05 -8.31 -16.61
CA ILE A 581 3.65 -8.76 -17.94
C ILE A 581 3.58 -7.53 -18.84
N ARG A 582 4.37 -7.54 -19.93
CA ARG A 582 4.37 -6.46 -20.92
C ARG A 582 3.36 -6.77 -22.01
N GLY A 583 2.32 -5.95 -22.09
CA GLY A 583 1.38 -5.97 -23.21
C GLY A 583 1.77 -4.99 -24.32
N SER A 584 1.08 -5.10 -25.44
CA SER A 584 1.17 -4.19 -26.58
C SER A 584 -0.17 -3.49 -26.81
N ALA A 585 -0.11 -2.27 -27.33
CA ALA A 585 -1.27 -1.58 -27.89
C ALA A 585 -1.33 -1.77 -29.40
N LEU A 586 -2.54 -1.87 -29.94
CA LEU A 586 -2.88 -1.97 -31.36
C LEU A 586 -3.95 -0.92 -31.69
N PRO A 587 -3.92 -0.33 -32.89
CA PRO A 587 -4.99 0.54 -33.37
C PRO A 587 -6.19 -0.31 -33.86
N GLU A 588 -7.39 0.27 -33.84
CA GLU A 588 -8.65 -0.44 -34.11
C GLU A 588 -8.67 -1.17 -35.47
N GLU A 589 -8.03 -0.62 -36.52
CA GLU A 589 -7.96 -1.27 -37.84
C GLU A 589 -7.13 -2.56 -37.86
N SER A 590 -6.36 -2.85 -36.80
CA SER A 590 -5.63 -4.12 -36.62
C SER A 590 -6.48 -5.21 -35.93
N ILE A 591 -7.68 -4.88 -35.43
CA ILE A 591 -8.54 -5.82 -34.71
C ILE A 591 -9.41 -6.60 -35.71
N ALA A 592 -9.36 -7.93 -35.65
CA ALA A 592 -10.13 -8.79 -36.55
C ALA A 592 -11.64 -8.71 -36.24
N LYS A 593 -12.47 -8.64 -37.28
CA LYS A 593 -13.93 -8.37 -37.20
C LYS A 593 -14.77 -9.42 -36.49
N GLU A 594 -14.17 -10.57 -36.20
CA GLU A 594 -14.73 -11.68 -35.40
C GLU A 594 -14.69 -11.40 -33.89
N TYR A 595 -13.91 -10.41 -33.44
CA TYR A 595 -13.84 -9.98 -32.05
C TYR A 595 -14.80 -8.82 -31.78
N LEU A 596 -15.96 -9.15 -31.19
CA LEU A 596 -17.00 -8.17 -30.88
C LEU A 596 -16.78 -7.52 -29.50
N PRO A 597 -17.15 -6.23 -29.32
CA PRO A 597 -17.06 -5.56 -28.03
C PRO A 597 -18.12 -6.06 -27.05
N VAL A 598 -17.72 -6.16 -25.79
CA VAL A 598 -18.57 -6.36 -24.61
C VAL A 598 -18.14 -5.34 -23.57
N ASP A 599 -19.05 -4.52 -23.06
CA ASP A 599 -18.71 -3.52 -22.05
C ASP A 599 -18.23 -4.17 -20.74
N VAL A 600 -17.12 -3.65 -20.22
CA VAL A 600 -16.54 -3.91 -18.88
C VAL A 600 -16.92 -2.78 -17.93
N VAL A 601 -16.99 -1.56 -18.47
CA VAL A 601 -17.46 -0.37 -17.78
C VAL A 601 -18.34 0.39 -18.76
N ASP A 602 -19.61 0.59 -18.37
CA ASP A 602 -20.56 1.43 -19.08
C ASP A 602 -20.73 2.75 -18.32
N PHE A 603 -20.41 3.88 -18.96
CA PHE A 603 -20.62 5.21 -18.38
C PHE A 603 -21.96 5.84 -18.81
N SER A 604 -22.73 5.17 -19.69
CA SER A 604 -23.93 5.74 -20.32
C SER A 604 -25.02 6.18 -19.33
N ALA A 605 -25.02 5.63 -18.11
CA ALA A 605 -25.94 5.98 -17.04
C ALA A 605 -25.70 7.37 -16.41
N GLY A 606 -24.52 7.98 -16.63
CA GLY A 606 -24.16 9.25 -16.02
C GLY A 606 -23.59 9.14 -14.61
N ASP A 607 -23.00 7.99 -14.26
CA ASP A 607 -22.22 7.79 -13.03
C ASP A 607 -20.73 7.51 -13.32
N LEU A 608 -19.88 7.63 -12.30
CA LEU A 608 -18.43 7.41 -12.41
C LEU A 608 -18.03 5.94 -12.48
N ALA A 609 -18.99 5.02 -12.40
CA ALA A 609 -18.80 3.56 -12.36
C ALA A 609 -17.78 3.07 -11.31
N LEU A 610 -17.66 3.78 -10.18
CA LEU A 610 -16.62 3.56 -9.15
C LEU A 610 -15.18 3.69 -9.68
N PHE A 611 -14.93 4.65 -10.57
CA PHE A 611 -13.59 5.19 -10.78
C PHE A 611 -13.29 6.29 -9.76
N GLU A 612 -12.00 6.41 -9.46
CA GLU A 612 -11.38 7.41 -8.60
C GLU A 612 -10.25 8.13 -9.36
N PRO A 613 -9.97 9.41 -9.07
CA PRO A 613 -8.82 10.11 -9.63
C PRO A 613 -7.50 9.55 -9.07
N SER A 614 -6.48 9.43 -9.91
CA SER A 614 -5.10 9.26 -9.43
C SER A 614 -4.47 10.60 -9.06
N ASP A 615 -3.22 10.59 -8.57
CA ASP A 615 -2.36 11.77 -8.59
C ASP A 615 -2.48 12.58 -9.88
N ASN A 616 -2.28 13.89 -9.71
CA ASN A 616 -2.27 14.88 -10.79
C ASN A 616 -3.58 14.91 -11.60
N THR A 617 -4.67 14.45 -11.00
CA THR A 617 -6.04 14.55 -11.54
C THR A 617 -6.84 15.39 -10.55
N GLU A 618 -7.25 16.58 -10.97
CA GLU A 618 -7.90 17.58 -10.10
C GLU A 618 -9.30 17.12 -9.68
N TYR A 619 -10.04 16.50 -10.61
CA TYR A 619 -11.32 15.83 -10.38
C TYR A 619 -11.68 14.89 -11.53
N ILE A 620 -12.73 14.09 -11.32
CA ILE A 620 -13.42 13.32 -12.36
C ILE A 620 -14.92 13.62 -12.29
N GLU A 621 -15.61 13.63 -13.44
CA GLU A 621 -17.05 13.86 -13.52
C GLU A 621 -17.72 13.05 -14.65
N PRO A 622 -19.01 12.70 -14.54
CA PRO A 622 -19.81 12.21 -15.66
C PRO A 622 -20.12 13.37 -16.64
N TYR A 623 -19.40 13.42 -17.75
CA TYR A 623 -19.51 14.47 -18.75
C TYR A 623 -20.43 14.11 -19.91
N ARG A 624 -21.12 15.13 -20.42
CA ARG A 624 -21.91 15.07 -21.65
C ARG A 624 -21.99 16.47 -22.29
N PRO A 625 -21.77 16.64 -23.60
CA PRO A 625 -21.81 17.96 -24.22
C PRO A 625 -23.18 18.64 -24.10
N GLU A 626 -23.19 19.93 -23.75
CA GLU A 626 -24.38 20.77 -23.85
C GLU A 626 -24.91 20.78 -25.29
N ASN A 627 -26.23 20.72 -25.46
CA ASN A 627 -26.92 20.62 -26.75
C ASN A 627 -26.69 19.31 -27.53
N SER A 628 -26.14 18.26 -26.89
CA SER A 628 -26.13 16.90 -27.46
C SER A 628 -27.54 16.31 -27.60
N GLU A 629 -27.77 15.43 -28.59
CA GLU A 629 -29.08 14.78 -28.79
C GLU A 629 -29.46 13.95 -27.54
N PRO A 630 -30.77 13.80 -27.21
CA PRO A 630 -31.22 13.11 -25.99
C PRO A 630 -30.64 11.71 -25.76
N ASP A 631 -30.37 10.96 -26.83
CA ASP A 631 -29.84 9.59 -26.78
C ASP A 631 -28.29 9.53 -26.77
N THR A 632 -27.60 10.68 -26.65
CA THR A 632 -26.13 10.73 -26.54
C THR A 632 -25.69 10.16 -25.18
N PRO A 633 -24.83 9.13 -25.12
CA PRO A 633 -24.36 8.57 -23.86
C PRO A 633 -23.44 9.54 -23.12
N TYR A 634 -23.42 9.41 -21.79
CA TYR A 634 -22.40 10.04 -20.95
C TYR A 634 -21.03 9.36 -21.15
N VAL A 635 -19.98 10.12 -20.87
CA VAL A 635 -18.58 9.65 -20.82
C VAL A 635 -17.96 10.13 -19.50
N LEU A 636 -16.91 9.48 -19.02
CA LEU A 636 -16.14 10.03 -17.89
C LEU A 636 -15.22 11.14 -18.41
N TYR A 637 -15.21 12.30 -17.76
CA TYR A 637 -14.15 13.30 -17.91
C TYR A 637 -13.20 13.24 -16.72
N ALA A 638 -11.90 13.31 -16.98
CA ALA A 638 -10.86 13.44 -15.98
C ALA A 638 -10.09 14.74 -16.23
N LYS A 639 -10.11 15.64 -15.26
CA LYS A 639 -9.39 16.92 -15.31
C LYS A 639 -7.96 16.69 -14.83
N LEU A 640 -6.96 16.95 -15.68
CA LEU A 640 -5.55 16.75 -15.32
C LEU A 640 -4.90 18.04 -14.82
N ALA A 641 -4.04 17.91 -13.81
CA ALA A 641 -3.35 18.99 -13.13
C ALA A 641 -2.31 19.66 -14.03
N SER A 642 -2.50 20.93 -14.33
CA SER A 642 -1.75 21.64 -15.38
C SER A 642 -0.26 21.90 -15.07
N ALA A 643 0.20 21.62 -13.85
CA ALA A 643 1.47 22.12 -13.32
C ALA A 643 2.71 21.23 -13.60
N LEU A 644 2.54 20.02 -14.15
CA LEU A 644 3.61 19.01 -14.20
C LEU A 644 3.87 18.46 -15.60
N SER A 645 4.95 18.93 -16.24
CA SER A 645 5.49 18.34 -17.46
C SER A 645 6.00 16.91 -17.24
N ALA A 646 5.76 16.01 -18.20
CA ALA A 646 6.24 14.62 -18.25
C ALA A 646 5.78 13.64 -17.14
N HIS A 647 4.82 14.00 -16.29
CA HIS A 647 4.29 13.11 -15.24
C HIS A 647 3.04 12.34 -15.71
N TYR A 648 2.80 11.15 -15.17
CA TYR A 648 1.58 10.37 -15.41
C TYR A 648 0.44 10.84 -14.50
N ALA A 649 -0.77 10.92 -15.06
CA ALA A 649 -2.01 11.29 -14.36
C ALA A 649 -3.23 10.61 -15.00
N GLY A 650 -4.28 10.30 -14.22
CA GLY A 650 -5.52 9.74 -14.75
C GLY A 650 -6.41 9.12 -13.68
N ILE A 651 -6.85 7.88 -13.90
CA ILE A 651 -7.93 7.27 -13.11
C ILE A 651 -7.66 5.81 -12.73
N SER A 652 -8.24 5.39 -11.61
CA SER A 652 -8.16 4.03 -11.07
C SER A 652 -9.55 3.48 -10.75
N LYS A 653 -9.70 2.15 -10.81
CA LYS A 653 -10.86 1.43 -10.29
C LYS A 653 -10.46 0.08 -9.71
N VAL A 654 -10.99 -0.23 -8.53
CA VAL A 654 -10.89 -1.55 -7.90
C VAL A 654 -12.12 -2.40 -8.24
N PHE A 655 -11.92 -3.71 -8.39
CA PHE A 655 -12.94 -4.72 -8.64
C PHE A 655 -12.87 -5.77 -7.52
N PRO A 656 -13.62 -5.62 -6.40
CA PRO A 656 -13.45 -6.46 -5.20
C PRO A 656 -13.72 -7.95 -5.40
N LEU A 657 -14.55 -8.31 -6.39
CA LEU A 657 -14.83 -9.70 -6.79
C LEU A 657 -13.99 -10.15 -8.00
N GLY A 658 -13.10 -9.29 -8.49
CA GLY A 658 -12.38 -9.44 -9.75
C GLY A 658 -13.24 -9.18 -10.99
N GLN A 659 -12.59 -8.81 -12.09
CA GLN A 659 -13.17 -8.64 -13.42
C GLN A 659 -12.55 -9.66 -14.38
N SER A 660 -13.38 -10.55 -14.93
CA SER A 660 -12.92 -11.60 -15.84
C SER A 660 -12.64 -11.09 -17.26
N ILE A 661 -11.57 -11.63 -17.83
CA ILE A 661 -11.08 -11.46 -19.21
C ILE A 661 -10.82 -12.81 -19.91
N ALA A 662 -11.24 -13.94 -19.32
CA ALA A 662 -10.94 -15.31 -19.78
C ALA A 662 -11.25 -15.61 -21.27
N ASP A 663 -12.26 -14.94 -21.82
CA ASP A 663 -12.78 -15.06 -23.17
C ASP A 663 -12.33 -13.92 -24.11
N SER A 664 -11.48 -13.01 -23.63
CA SER A 664 -11.25 -11.69 -24.20
C SER A 664 -9.83 -11.54 -24.74
N ARG A 665 -9.70 -11.25 -26.04
CA ARG A 665 -8.37 -11.06 -26.67
C ARG A 665 -7.81 -9.65 -26.48
N TYR A 666 -8.67 -8.62 -26.41
CA TYR A 666 -8.22 -7.24 -26.25
C TYR A 666 -9.05 -6.47 -25.21
N LEU A 667 -8.46 -5.47 -24.58
CA LEU A 667 -9.18 -4.40 -23.87
C LEU A 667 -9.13 -3.12 -24.69
N THR A 668 -10.28 -2.63 -25.14
CA THR A 668 -10.42 -1.42 -25.94
C THR A 668 -10.87 -0.25 -25.08
N LEU A 669 -10.24 0.90 -25.30
CA LEU A 669 -10.59 2.19 -24.73
C LEU A 669 -10.91 3.16 -25.87
N ASN A 670 -11.94 3.98 -25.68
CA ASN A 670 -12.26 5.11 -26.56
C ASN A 670 -12.03 6.39 -25.77
N LEU A 671 -11.04 7.20 -26.16
CA LEU A 671 -10.64 8.38 -25.39
C LEU A 671 -10.26 9.59 -26.27
N ASN A 672 -10.26 10.77 -25.67
CA ASN A 672 -9.78 12.02 -26.27
C ASN A 672 -9.00 12.81 -25.22
N VAL A 673 -7.67 12.89 -25.37
CA VAL A 673 -6.77 13.60 -24.45
C VAL A 673 -6.59 15.04 -24.91
N GLN A 674 -6.85 16.00 -24.03
CA GLN A 674 -6.70 17.44 -24.29
C GLN A 674 -5.24 17.88 -24.04
N SER A 675 -4.68 18.67 -24.94
CA SER A 675 -3.33 19.25 -24.81
C SER A 675 -3.23 20.59 -25.53
N ASP A 676 -2.64 21.58 -24.87
CA ASP A 676 -2.52 22.94 -25.42
C ASP A 676 -1.48 23.04 -26.56
N SER A 677 -0.57 22.06 -26.64
CA SER A 677 0.48 21.99 -27.66
C SER A 677 0.09 21.22 -28.93
N GLY A 678 -0.91 20.32 -28.82
CA GLY A 678 -1.23 19.33 -29.85
C GLY A 678 -0.18 18.23 -30.08
N LEU A 679 0.84 18.12 -29.21
CA LEU A 679 1.80 17.02 -29.24
C LEU A 679 1.17 15.71 -28.76
N PRO A 680 1.68 14.54 -29.19
CA PRO A 680 1.19 13.25 -28.71
C PRO A 680 1.31 13.08 -27.18
N ALA A 681 0.45 12.24 -26.61
CA ALA A 681 0.54 11.79 -25.23
C ALA A 681 0.88 10.30 -25.16
N THR A 682 1.41 9.85 -24.02
CA THR A 682 1.61 8.41 -23.73
C THR A 682 0.50 7.94 -22.80
N LEU A 683 -0.35 7.05 -23.28
CA LEU A 683 -1.33 6.33 -22.49
C LEU A 683 -0.70 5.05 -21.94
N MET A 684 -0.90 4.75 -20.65
CA MET A 684 -0.57 3.49 -20.00
C MET A 684 -1.83 2.83 -19.46
N LEU A 685 -2.05 1.57 -19.84
CA LEU A 685 -2.97 0.66 -19.17
C LEU A 685 -2.19 -0.17 -18.14
N VAL A 686 -2.66 -0.19 -16.91
CA VAL A 686 -2.19 -1.08 -15.84
C VAL A 686 -3.35 -1.95 -15.37
N LEU A 687 -3.16 -3.27 -15.33
CA LEU A 687 -4.09 -4.22 -14.72
C LEU A 687 -3.33 -5.02 -13.66
N SER A 688 -3.90 -5.16 -12.44
CA SER A 688 -3.29 -5.95 -11.37
C SER A 688 -4.14 -7.15 -10.99
N HIS A 689 -3.49 -8.28 -10.65
CA HIS A 689 -4.12 -9.47 -10.08
C HIS A 689 -3.46 -9.76 -8.71
N GLY A 690 -4.19 -9.51 -7.62
CA GLY A 690 -3.60 -9.42 -6.29
C GLY A 690 -2.47 -8.38 -6.24
N GLN A 691 -1.54 -8.53 -5.29
CA GLN A 691 -0.37 -7.64 -5.16
C GLN A 691 0.83 -8.08 -6.04
N ASN A 692 0.85 -9.35 -6.46
CA ASN A 692 2.05 -9.98 -7.04
C ASN A 692 2.11 -9.92 -8.56
N TYR A 693 1.01 -9.62 -9.25
CA TYR A 693 0.91 -9.70 -10.71
C TYR A 693 0.44 -8.39 -11.31
N THR A 694 1.17 -7.89 -12.30
CA THR A 694 0.83 -6.63 -12.97
C THR A 694 1.09 -6.73 -14.47
N TYR A 695 0.04 -6.50 -15.26
CA TYR A 695 0.17 -6.21 -16.69
C TYR A 695 0.33 -4.70 -16.88
N LYS A 696 1.35 -4.30 -17.64
CA LYS A 696 1.55 -2.92 -18.10
C LYS A 696 1.69 -2.90 -19.62
N ALA A 697 0.95 -2.01 -20.27
CA ALA A 697 1.06 -1.75 -21.71
C ALA A 697 0.94 -0.24 -21.97
N THR A 698 1.69 0.27 -22.96
CA THR A 698 1.68 1.69 -23.33
C THR A 698 1.31 1.90 -24.80
N ALA A 699 0.73 3.06 -25.09
CA ALA A 699 0.34 3.52 -26.42
C ALA A 699 0.70 4.99 -26.59
N ASN A 700 1.39 5.35 -27.67
CA ASN A 700 1.54 6.74 -28.07
C ASN A 700 0.28 7.15 -28.85
N ILE A 701 -0.42 8.18 -28.38
CA ILE A 701 -1.71 8.62 -28.91
C ILE A 701 -1.70 10.09 -29.34
N PRO A 702 -2.46 10.47 -30.39
CA PRO A 702 -2.68 11.87 -30.71
C PRO A 702 -3.53 12.55 -29.62
N THR A 703 -3.36 13.86 -29.47
CA THR A 703 -4.17 14.71 -28.58
C THR A 703 -5.18 15.54 -29.39
N ASN A 704 -6.18 16.09 -28.70
CA ASN A 704 -7.28 16.90 -29.26
C ASN A 704 -8.12 16.21 -30.34
N THR A 705 -8.10 14.87 -30.39
CA THR A 705 -8.95 14.04 -31.24
C THR A 705 -9.37 12.78 -30.48
N ALA A 706 -10.56 12.27 -30.79
CA ALA A 706 -10.94 10.94 -30.36
C ALA A 706 -10.03 9.88 -31.00
N VAL A 707 -9.65 8.88 -30.20
CA VAL A 707 -8.85 7.73 -30.61
C VAL A 707 -9.37 6.46 -29.92
N THR A 708 -9.34 5.35 -30.65
CA THR A 708 -9.65 4.01 -30.14
C THR A 708 -8.35 3.22 -30.01
N VAL A 709 -8.06 2.70 -28.82
CA VAL A 709 -6.83 1.96 -28.52
C VAL A 709 -7.20 0.60 -27.95
N SER A 710 -6.67 -0.48 -28.54
CA SER A 710 -6.93 -1.86 -28.10
C SER A 710 -5.65 -2.52 -27.61
N PHE A 711 -5.62 -2.92 -26.34
CA PHE A 711 -4.49 -3.56 -25.68
C PHE A 711 -4.60 -5.09 -25.75
N ASP A 712 -3.55 -5.80 -26.17
CA ASP A 712 -3.55 -7.26 -26.30
C ASP A 712 -3.45 -7.97 -24.94
N LEU A 713 -4.51 -8.72 -24.59
CA LEU A 713 -4.62 -9.44 -23.33
C LEU A 713 -4.02 -10.85 -23.37
N GLN A 714 -3.58 -11.35 -24.53
CA GLN A 714 -2.98 -12.68 -24.60
C GLN A 714 -1.77 -12.86 -23.68
N PRO A 715 -0.83 -11.89 -23.52
CA PRO A 715 0.30 -12.07 -22.62
C PRO A 715 -0.08 -12.24 -21.13
N ILE A 716 -1.22 -11.70 -20.70
CA ILE A 716 -1.74 -11.86 -19.33
C ILE A 716 -2.53 -13.18 -19.20
N LEU A 717 -3.31 -13.56 -20.22
CA LEU A 717 -3.99 -14.87 -20.27
C LEU A 717 -3.01 -16.07 -20.36
N ASP A 718 -1.95 -15.97 -21.16
CA ASP A 718 -0.89 -16.99 -21.27
C ASP A 718 -0.13 -17.18 -19.95
N GLY A 719 -0.14 -16.16 -19.08
CA GLY A 719 0.39 -16.24 -17.71
C GLY A 719 -0.53 -16.97 -16.72
N GLY A 720 -1.78 -17.25 -17.10
CA GLY A 720 -2.81 -17.85 -16.24
C GLY A 720 -3.68 -16.83 -15.50
N PHE A 721 -3.69 -15.55 -15.91
CA PHE A 721 -4.45 -14.48 -15.24
C PHE A 721 -5.69 -14.11 -16.06
N ASP A 722 -6.79 -14.81 -15.79
CA ASP A 722 -8.08 -14.64 -16.46
C ASP A 722 -9.03 -13.65 -15.75
N VAL A 723 -8.57 -13.06 -14.64
CA VAL A 723 -9.27 -12.07 -13.80
C VAL A 723 -8.29 -10.99 -13.32
N PHE A 724 -8.67 -9.72 -13.37
CA PHE A 724 -7.95 -8.61 -12.72
C PHE A 724 -8.76 -7.97 -11.59
N HIS A 725 -8.08 -7.45 -10.56
CA HIS A 725 -8.70 -6.87 -9.36
C HIS A 725 -8.57 -5.34 -9.29
N SER A 726 -7.69 -4.72 -10.08
CA SER A 726 -7.74 -3.28 -10.34
C SER A 726 -7.29 -2.95 -11.76
N LEU A 727 -7.82 -1.84 -12.28
CA LEU A 727 -7.52 -1.25 -13.57
C LEU A 727 -7.14 0.22 -13.35
N ARG A 728 -6.06 0.67 -13.99
CA ARG A 728 -5.65 2.08 -13.96
C ARG A 728 -5.29 2.55 -15.35
N LEU A 729 -5.74 3.75 -15.69
CA LEU A 729 -5.50 4.44 -16.96
C LEU A 729 -4.75 5.72 -16.66
N LEU A 730 -3.51 5.80 -17.13
CA LEU A 730 -2.61 6.92 -16.85
C LEU A 730 -2.16 7.56 -18.17
N VAL A 731 -2.14 8.87 -18.24
CA VAL A 731 -1.71 9.67 -19.38
C VAL A 731 -0.52 10.53 -18.94
N ALA A 732 0.57 10.46 -19.69
CA ALA A 732 1.69 11.41 -19.58
C ALA A 732 1.80 12.26 -20.85
N PRO A 733 2.07 13.57 -20.76
CA PRO A 733 2.34 14.40 -21.93
C PRO A 733 3.68 14.03 -22.57
N ALA A 734 3.87 14.37 -23.84
CA ALA A 734 5.21 14.40 -24.43
C ALA A 734 6.14 15.36 -23.67
N GLU A 735 7.44 15.13 -23.77
CA GLU A 735 8.48 16.02 -23.23
C GLU A 735 8.30 17.45 -23.78
N GLY A 736 8.30 18.44 -22.88
CA GLY A 736 8.00 19.84 -23.23
C GLY A 736 6.51 20.17 -23.45
N SER A 737 5.58 19.26 -23.16
CA SER A 737 4.13 19.47 -23.30
C SER A 737 3.37 19.42 -21.97
N THR A 738 2.19 20.05 -21.96
CA THR A 738 1.10 19.82 -21.00
C THR A 738 0.07 18.84 -21.56
N VAL A 739 -0.76 18.27 -20.67
CA VAL A 739 -2.09 17.72 -20.96
C VAL A 739 -3.06 18.29 -19.93
N SER A 740 -4.27 18.67 -20.35
CA SER A 740 -5.19 19.47 -19.52
C SER A 740 -6.45 18.70 -19.07
N GLY A 741 -6.67 17.51 -19.60
CA GLY A 741 -7.80 16.62 -19.28
C GLY A 741 -7.90 15.46 -20.28
N PHE A 742 -8.79 14.50 -20.02
CA PHE A 742 -9.24 13.56 -21.05
C PHE A 742 -10.69 13.11 -20.86
N TYR A 743 -11.36 12.82 -21.97
CA TYR A 743 -12.65 12.14 -22.01
C TYR A 743 -12.45 10.64 -22.26
N LEU A 744 -13.23 9.79 -21.60
CA LEU A 744 -13.20 8.34 -21.69
C LEU A 744 -14.62 7.78 -21.86
N GLY A 745 -14.89 7.18 -23.01
CA GLY A 745 -16.09 6.36 -23.23
C GLY A 745 -15.92 4.94 -22.68
N ASN A 746 -16.95 4.11 -22.86
CA ASN A 746 -17.01 2.75 -22.31
C ASN A 746 -15.72 1.94 -22.54
N ILE A 747 -15.29 1.26 -21.47
CA ILE A 747 -14.18 0.30 -21.50
C ILE A 747 -14.76 -1.03 -21.98
N GLN A 748 -14.22 -1.57 -23.07
CA GLN A 748 -14.79 -2.75 -23.73
C GLN A 748 -13.77 -3.88 -23.88
N ARG A 749 -14.14 -5.10 -23.48
CA ARG A 749 -13.35 -6.29 -23.77
C ARG A 749 -13.80 -6.89 -25.10
N ARG A 750 -12.85 -7.38 -25.91
CA ARG A 750 -13.08 -7.89 -27.26
C ARG A 750 -13.08 -9.42 -27.26
N VAL A 751 -14.25 -10.02 -27.40
CA VAL A 751 -14.50 -11.46 -27.27
C VAL A 751 -14.63 -12.10 -28.65
N PHE A 752 -13.98 -13.25 -28.86
CA PHE A 752 -14.07 -13.99 -30.12
C PHE A 752 -15.50 -14.52 -30.32
N THR A 753 -16.07 -14.32 -31.50
CA THR A 753 -17.38 -14.87 -31.87
C THR A 753 -17.27 -15.76 -33.11
N GLU A 754 -17.44 -17.07 -32.91
CA GLU A 754 -17.49 -18.02 -34.02
C GLU A 754 -18.78 -17.80 -34.82
N THR A 755 -18.66 -17.12 -35.96
CA THR A 755 -19.78 -16.84 -36.86
C THR A 755 -20.08 -18.06 -37.72
N ASP A 756 -20.75 -19.07 -37.11
CA ASP A 756 -21.04 -20.35 -37.76
C ASP A 756 -21.66 -20.14 -39.17
N PRO A 757 -20.97 -20.57 -40.25
CA PRO A 757 -21.47 -20.43 -41.60
C PRO A 757 -22.79 -21.17 -41.83
N MET A 758 -23.14 -22.15 -40.99
CA MET A 758 -24.43 -22.84 -41.02
C MET A 758 -25.60 -21.95 -40.60
N GLU A 759 -25.43 -21.01 -39.65
CA GLU A 759 -26.52 -20.09 -39.29
C GLU A 759 -26.80 -19.10 -40.42
N ASN A 760 -25.75 -18.57 -41.06
CA ASN A 760 -25.92 -17.73 -42.25
C ASN A 760 -26.58 -18.51 -43.41
N LEU A 761 -26.21 -19.78 -43.62
CA LEU A 761 -26.89 -20.67 -44.57
C LEU A 761 -28.35 -20.93 -44.21
N LEU A 762 -28.67 -21.07 -42.92
CA LEU A 762 -30.04 -21.27 -42.42
C LEU A 762 -30.89 -20.01 -42.63
N VAL A 763 -30.36 -18.82 -42.32
CA VAL A 763 -31.05 -17.53 -42.56
C VAL A 763 -31.27 -17.31 -44.05
N ILE A 764 -30.28 -17.58 -44.91
CA ILE A 764 -30.43 -17.52 -46.36
C ILE A 764 -31.50 -18.52 -46.84
N ALA A 765 -31.50 -19.76 -46.32
CA ALA A 765 -32.50 -20.75 -46.65
C ALA A 765 -33.92 -20.32 -46.22
N ILE A 766 -34.07 -19.74 -45.02
CA ILE A 766 -35.34 -19.20 -44.51
C ILE A 766 -35.83 -18.03 -45.38
N VAL A 767 -34.94 -17.13 -45.81
CA VAL A 767 -35.29 -16.03 -46.73
C VAL A 767 -35.71 -16.56 -48.10
N VAL A 768 -34.98 -17.54 -48.65
CA VAL A 768 -35.34 -18.20 -49.93
C VAL A 768 -36.69 -18.92 -49.83
N VAL A 769 -36.95 -19.65 -48.74
CA VAL A 769 -38.25 -20.28 -48.46
C VAL A 769 -39.36 -19.23 -48.30
N GLY A 770 -39.09 -18.12 -47.61
CA GLY A 770 -40.02 -16.99 -47.50
C GLY A 770 -40.37 -16.36 -48.85
N ILE A 771 -39.38 -16.19 -49.73
CA ILE A 771 -39.59 -15.72 -51.11
C ILE A 771 -40.45 -16.73 -51.90
N ILE A 772 -40.16 -18.03 -51.80
CA ILE A 772 -40.96 -19.09 -52.45
C ILE A 772 -42.41 -19.09 -51.93
N ILE A 773 -42.62 -18.90 -50.62
CA ILE A 773 -43.95 -18.80 -50.01
C ILE A 773 -44.67 -17.54 -50.51
N CYS A 774 -44.00 -16.39 -50.59
CA CYS A 774 -44.57 -15.17 -51.20
C CYS A 774 -44.99 -15.39 -52.66
N PHE A 775 -44.16 -16.05 -53.48
CA PHE A 775 -44.55 -16.41 -54.85
C PHE A 775 -45.73 -17.39 -54.90
N ALA A 776 -45.80 -18.36 -53.99
CA ALA A 776 -46.93 -19.28 -53.89
C ALA A 776 -48.23 -18.57 -53.46
N ILE A 777 -48.16 -17.61 -52.52
CA ILE A 777 -49.29 -16.78 -52.09
C ILE A 777 -49.75 -15.89 -53.25
N VAL A 778 -48.83 -15.23 -53.98
CA VAL A 778 -49.17 -14.43 -55.17
C VAL A 778 -49.82 -15.31 -56.25
N ALA A 779 -49.31 -16.51 -56.50
CA ALA A 779 -49.92 -17.45 -57.44
C ALA A 779 -51.33 -17.87 -57.00
N LEU A 780 -51.55 -18.17 -55.71
CA LEU A 780 -52.87 -18.48 -55.15
C LEU A 780 -53.83 -17.28 -55.23
N VAL A 781 -53.37 -16.05 -55.01
CA VAL A 781 -54.16 -14.83 -55.20
C VAL A 781 -54.53 -14.63 -56.68
N VAL A 782 -53.61 -14.85 -57.62
CA VAL A 782 -53.90 -14.81 -59.07
C VAL A 782 -54.90 -15.89 -59.49
N ILE A 783 -54.81 -17.10 -58.92
CA ILE A 783 -55.81 -18.18 -59.13
C ILE A 783 -57.17 -17.78 -58.54
N ARG A 784 -57.20 -17.16 -57.36
CA ARG A 784 -58.42 -16.71 -56.69
C ARG A 784 -59.10 -15.53 -57.40
N ILE A 785 -58.31 -14.65 -58.03
CA ILE A 785 -58.79 -13.56 -58.91
C ILE A 785 -59.29 -14.10 -60.27
N ARG A 786 -58.73 -15.21 -60.76
CA ARG A 786 -59.26 -15.92 -61.94
C ARG A 786 -60.59 -16.61 -61.65
N THR A 787 -60.72 -17.27 -60.51
CA THR A 787 -61.96 -18.00 -60.14
C THR A 787 -63.07 -17.09 -59.64
N SER A 788 -62.78 -15.89 -59.13
CA SER A 788 -63.81 -14.88 -58.78
C SER A 788 -64.37 -14.10 -59.99
N ARG A 789 -63.86 -14.33 -61.20
CA ARG A 789 -64.31 -13.66 -62.44
C ARG A 789 -65.27 -14.48 -63.31
N THR A 790 -65.67 -15.68 -62.88
CA THR A 790 -66.59 -16.56 -63.61
C THR A 790 -67.75 -17.00 -62.69
N GLY A 791 -68.82 -16.20 -62.62
CA GLY A 791 -69.94 -16.46 -61.71
C GLY A 791 -71.01 -15.38 -61.67
N LEU A 792 -71.48 -14.88 -62.82
CA LEU A 792 -72.60 -13.94 -62.90
C LEU A 792 -73.49 -14.20 -64.14
N VAL A 793 -74.78 -14.40 -63.86
CA VAL A 793 -75.97 -14.36 -64.75
C VAL A 793 -76.18 -15.48 -65.78
N ASP A 794 -77.19 -16.28 -65.43
CA ASP A 794 -77.94 -17.34 -66.11
C ASP A 794 -78.53 -17.11 -67.52
N SER A 795 -78.78 -18.25 -68.18
CA SER A 795 -80.01 -18.64 -68.93
C SER A 795 -80.52 -17.82 -70.13
N SER A 796 -80.48 -18.44 -71.33
CA SER A 796 -81.71 -18.83 -72.06
C SER A 796 -81.50 -19.73 -73.30
N TYR A 797 -82.30 -20.80 -73.37
CA TYR A 797 -82.90 -21.51 -74.53
C TYR A 797 -82.06 -22.12 -75.70
N TYR A 798 -82.09 -23.48 -75.76
CA TYR A 798 -82.18 -24.43 -76.91
C TYR A 798 -81.20 -24.31 -78.12
N GLU A 799 -80.92 -25.37 -78.91
CA GLU A 799 -81.65 -26.64 -79.19
C GLU A 799 -80.71 -27.87 -79.39
N GLU A 800 -81.25 -28.99 -79.85
CA GLU A 800 -80.78 -30.40 -79.85
C GLU A 800 -79.64 -30.74 -80.88
N GLU A 801 -78.97 -31.92 -80.98
CA GLU A 801 -79.17 -33.29 -80.42
C GLU A 801 -77.83 -34.12 -80.33
N THR A 802 -77.91 -35.41 -79.94
CA THR A 802 -76.88 -36.44 -79.57
C THR A 802 -76.18 -37.25 -80.72
N PRO A 803 -75.27 -38.27 -80.50
CA PRO A 803 -74.36 -38.69 -79.38
C PRO A 803 -72.92 -39.22 -79.77
N ALA A 804 -72.15 -39.74 -78.77
CA ALA A 804 -71.20 -40.88 -78.80
C ALA A 804 -69.74 -40.73 -79.36
N GLU A 805 -68.70 -41.54 -78.99
CA GLU A 805 -68.34 -42.32 -77.76
C GLU A 805 -66.85 -42.84 -77.84
N SER A 806 -66.20 -43.13 -76.68
CA SER A 806 -65.27 -44.29 -76.42
C SER A 806 -63.76 -44.11 -76.07
N ALA A 807 -63.32 -44.97 -75.13
CA ALA A 807 -62.00 -45.65 -74.95
C ALA A 807 -60.75 -44.97 -74.30
N LYS A 808 -59.81 -45.82 -73.83
CA LYS A 808 -58.58 -45.59 -73.02
C LYS A 808 -57.35 -46.37 -73.65
N PRO A 809 -56.24 -46.72 -72.95
CA PRO A 809 -55.02 -45.91 -72.64
C PRO A 809 -53.66 -46.60 -72.99
N SER A 810 -52.49 -45.94 -72.85
CA SER A 810 -51.16 -46.62 -72.75
C SER A 810 -49.96 -45.78 -72.23
N LYS A 811 -48.83 -46.46 -71.94
CA LYS A 811 -47.46 -46.00 -71.55
C LYS A 811 -46.45 -46.33 -72.68
N PRO A 812 -45.09 -46.31 -72.51
CA PRO A 812 -44.10 -45.29 -72.09
C PRO A 812 -42.92 -45.15 -73.13
N GLN A 813 -41.84 -44.39 -72.83
CA GLN A 813 -40.38 -44.67 -73.13
C GLN A 813 -39.50 -43.39 -72.98
N LYS A 814 -38.17 -43.33 -73.21
CA LYS A 814 -36.97 -44.08 -72.73
C LYS A 814 -35.73 -43.68 -73.58
N ALA A 815 -34.68 -43.08 -73.01
CA ALA A 815 -33.44 -42.71 -73.75
C ALA A 815 -32.19 -42.83 -72.85
N LYS A 816 -30.99 -43.09 -73.44
CA LYS A 816 -29.73 -43.36 -72.70
C LYS A 816 -28.48 -43.42 -73.62
N LYS A 817 -27.54 -42.45 -73.52
CA LYS A 817 -26.18 -42.49 -74.13
C LYS A 817 -25.21 -41.53 -73.39
N GLU A 818 -23.88 -41.68 -73.37
CA GLU A 818 -22.99 -42.86 -73.54
C GLU A 818 -21.56 -42.57 -72.95
N LYS A 819 -20.80 -43.64 -72.66
CA LYS A 819 -19.40 -43.87 -72.19
C LYS A 819 -18.32 -42.78 -72.43
N THR A 820 -17.19 -42.72 -71.69
CA THR A 820 -16.07 -43.73 -71.65
C THR A 820 -15.16 -43.49 -70.41
N ARG A 821 -14.78 -44.50 -69.58
CA ARG A 821 -13.51 -45.29 -69.57
C ARG A 821 -12.23 -44.47 -69.91
N LYS A 822 -11.06 -44.56 -69.25
CA LYS A 822 -10.27 -45.66 -68.59
C LYS A 822 -9.28 -45.03 -67.55
N GLU A 823 -8.57 -45.73 -66.63
CA GLU A 823 -8.74 -47.03 -65.95
C GLU A 823 -8.06 -47.06 -64.54
N LYS A 824 -6.86 -47.67 -64.34
CA LYS A 824 -6.07 -47.86 -63.07
C LYS A 824 -4.77 -48.66 -63.38
N PRO A 825 -4.00 -49.35 -62.47
CA PRO A 825 -3.93 -49.43 -60.98
C PRO A 825 -2.62 -48.78 -60.46
N GLN A 826 -1.83 -49.16 -59.43
CA GLN A 826 -1.71 -50.19 -58.34
C GLN A 826 -0.82 -49.51 -57.22
N LYS A 827 -0.50 -49.95 -55.99
CA LYS A 827 -0.49 -51.19 -55.14
C LYS A 827 -0.95 -50.79 -53.70
N GLU A 828 -1.18 -51.59 -52.65
CA GLU A 828 -0.77 -52.95 -52.18
C GLU A 828 0.66 -53.03 -51.60
N ARG A 829 0.95 -53.51 -50.37
CA ARG A 829 0.32 -54.46 -49.41
C ARG A 829 0.45 -53.95 -47.95
N THR A 830 -0.47 -54.14 -46.98
CA THR A 830 -0.78 -55.33 -46.11
C THR A 830 0.43 -55.89 -45.32
N GLU A 831 0.41 -56.25 -44.02
CA GLU A 831 -0.65 -56.90 -43.19
C GLU A 831 -0.62 -56.63 -41.64
N LYS A 832 -1.82 -56.65 -41.01
CA LYS A 832 -2.29 -57.32 -39.75
C LYS A 832 -1.77 -57.05 -38.29
N LYS A 833 -2.77 -57.06 -37.37
CA LYS A 833 -2.83 -57.20 -35.87
C LYS A 833 -2.53 -58.65 -35.40
N PRO A 834 -2.59 -59.07 -34.07
CA PRO A 834 -3.13 -58.47 -32.82
C PRO A 834 -2.11 -58.51 -31.62
N GLU A 835 -2.37 -58.50 -30.28
CA GLU A 835 -3.55 -58.42 -29.37
C GLU A 835 -3.16 -57.94 -27.93
N ARG A 836 -4.11 -57.42 -27.12
CA ARG A 836 -4.16 -57.28 -25.63
C ARG A 836 -3.09 -56.41 -24.89
N LYS A 837 -3.32 -55.87 -23.68
CA LYS A 837 -4.38 -56.09 -22.63
C LYS A 837 -4.76 -54.76 -21.90
N MET A 838 -5.80 -54.79 -21.04
CA MET A 838 -6.35 -53.65 -20.24
C MET A 838 -5.53 -53.38 -18.95
N VAL A 839 -5.67 -52.27 -18.18
CA VAL A 839 -6.81 -51.78 -17.33
C VAL A 839 -6.84 -50.22 -17.24
N ALA A 840 -7.93 -49.64 -16.72
CA ALA A 840 -8.25 -48.20 -16.71
C ALA A 840 -8.03 -47.49 -15.34
N PRO A 841 -8.05 -46.13 -15.30
CA PRO A 841 -8.25 -45.32 -14.09
C PRO A 841 -9.75 -45.04 -13.80
N GLU A 842 -10.06 -44.56 -12.59
CA GLU A 842 -11.42 -44.25 -12.11
C GLU A 842 -11.84 -42.77 -12.30
N GLU A 843 -13.15 -42.52 -12.26
CA GLU A 843 -13.81 -41.21 -12.33
C GLU A 843 -14.27 -40.76 -10.94
N LEU A 844 -14.47 -39.45 -10.69
CA LEU A 844 -15.09 -38.96 -9.45
C LEU A 844 -15.90 -37.66 -9.65
N SER A 845 -17.22 -37.75 -9.40
CA SER A 845 -18.24 -36.67 -9.38
C SER A 845 -19.62 -37.32 -9.14
N PRO A 846 -20.69 -36.61 -8.70
CA PRO A 846 -20.79 -35.38 -7.88
C PRO A 846 -21.89 -35.49 -6.76
N LEU A 847 -22.39 -34.34 -6.24
CA LEU A 847 -23.72 -34.08 -5.60
C LEU A 847 -23.92 -34.05 -4.05
N SER A 848 -24.43 -32.89 -3.58
CA SER A 848 -25.61 -32.57 -2.71
C SER A 848 -26.48 -33.70 -2.12
N GLU A 849 -27.25 -33.57 -1.01
CA GLU A 849 -27.60 -32.44 -0.09
C GLU A 849 -28.38 -32.91 1.19
N GLN A 850 -28.48 -32.05 2.23
CA GLN A 850 -29.50 -32.00 3.33
C GLN A 850 -29.60 -33.25 4.27
N THR A 851 -30.31 -33.33 5.43
CA THR A 851 -31.33 -32.55 6.21
C THR A 851 -30.95 -32.54 7.72
N GLU A 852 -31.16 -31.51 8.58
CA GLU A 852 -32.38 -30.86 9.14
C GLU A 852 -33.11 -31.63 10.29
N GLU A 853 -33.37 -30.98 11.45
CA GLU A 853 -34.28 -31.48 12.51
C GLU A 853 -35.05 -30.37 13.31
N VAL A 854 -36.35 -30.21 12.99
CA VAL A 854 -37.54 -29.92 13.86
C VAL A 854 -37.67 -28.61 14.69
N GLU A 855 -38.52 -27.73 14.15
CA GLU A 855 -39.62 -26.92 14.76
C GLU A 855 -39.54 -26.26 16.17
N LYS A 856 -39.89 -24.96 16.22
CA LYS A 856 -41.09 -24.49 16.98
C LYS A 856 -41.66 -23.09 16.63
N VAL A 857 -42.85 -23.09 16.02
CA VAL A 857 -44.06 -22.33 16.44
C VAL A 857 -43.96 -20.79 16.65
N LEU A 858 -44.38 -19.99 15.67
CA LEU A 858 -45.70 -19.28 15.64
C LEU A 858 -45.89 -18.44 14.35
N SER A 859 -47.14 -18.07 14.03
CA SER A 859 -47.54 -17.36 12.80
C SER A 859 -48.47 -16.17 13.05
N VAL A 860 -48.28 -15.09 12.28
CA VAL A 860 -49.27 -14.00 12.05
C VAL A 860 -49.15 -13.50 10.59
N ASP A 861 -50.25 -13.00 10.04
CA ASP A 861 -50.49 -12.68 8.62
C ASP A 861 -50.41 -11.15 8.33
N PRO A 862 -49.66 -10.67 7.31
CA PRO A 862 -49.49 -9.25 7.03
C PRO A 862 -50.68 -8.62 6.27
N ALA A 863 -51.82 -8.42 6.97
CA ALA A 863 -53.06 -7.91 6.36
C ALA A 863 -53.78 -6.83 7.21
N SER A 864 -53.14 -5.67 7.43
CA SER A 864 -53.79 -4.49 8.03
C SER A 864 -53.49 -3.19 7.28
N LEU A 865 -54.54 -2.66 6.63
CA LEU A 865 -54.65 -1.36 5.95
C LEU A 865 -54.59 -0.15 6.93
N PRO A 866 -54.39 1.12 6.49
CA PRO A 866 -54.73 1.68 5.17
C PRO A 866 -53.63 2.50 4.47
N ALA A 867 -54.00 3.13 3.34
CA ALA A 867 -53.17 4.03 2.55
C ALA A 867 -53.49 5.51 2.84
N GLU A 868 -52.48 6.38 2.71
CA GLU A 868 -52.63 7.84 2.63
C GLU A 868 -51.96 8.39 1.35
N GLU A 869 -52.19 9.67 1.08
CA GLU A 869 -52.08 10.26 -0.26
C GLU A 869 -50.66 10.67 -0.67
N THR A 870 -50.36 10.55 -1.97
CA THR A 870 -49.11 11.06 -2.56
C THR A 870 -49.22 12.58 -2.78
N VAL A 871 -49.03 13.34 -1.70
CA VAL A 871 -48.77 14.79 -1.80
C VAL A 871 -47.41 14.99 -2.47
N LYS A 872 -47.39 15.75 -3.57
CA LYS A 872 -46.14 16.24 -4.16
C LYS A 872 -45.74 17.53 -3.45
N GLU A 873 -44.86 17.44 -2.48
CA GLU A 873 -44.19 18.62 -1.94
C GLU A 873 -42.92 18.89 -2.77
N THR A 874 -42.83 20.10 -3.32
CA THR A 874 -41.57 20.66 -3.82
C THR A 874 -40.72 21.10 -2.63
N PRO A 875 -39.40 20.87 -2.63
CA PRO A 875 -38.54 21.33 -1.55
C PRO A 875 -38.60 22.86 -1.43
N LEU A 876 -38.75 23.35 -0.20
CA LEU A 876 -38.73 24.78 0.13
C LEU A 876 -37.33 25.36 -0.07
N THR A 877 -37.28 26.65 -0.38
CA THR A 877 -36.03 27.39 -0.52
C THR A 877 -35.45 27.82 0.83
N ILE A 878 -34.16 28.18 0.84
CA ILE A 878 -33.43 28.58 2.05
C ILE A 878 -34.06 29.81 2.73
N GLU A 879 -34.67 30.72 1.96
CA GLU A 879 -35.38 31.88 2.52
C GLU A 879 -36.68 31.45 3.24
N GLU A 880 -37.45 30.52 2.66
CA GLU A 880 -38.71 30.01 3.24
C GLU A 880 -38.51 29.21 4.54
N LEU A 881 -37.35 28.56 4.71
CA LEU A 881 -36.99 27.86 5.96
C LEU A 881 -36.73 28.82 7.15
N SER A 882 -36.46 30.10 6.90
CA SER A 882 -36.10 31.06 7.95
C SER A 882 -37.29 31.46 8.84
N ASP A 883 -38.48 31.63 8.23
CA ASP A 883 -39.71 32.14 8.87
C ASP A 883 -40.50 31.09 9.67
N LEU A 884 -40.06 29.82 9.70
CA LEU A 884 -40.76 28.77 10.45
C LEU A 884 -40.65 28.94 11.99
N PRO A 885 -41.68 28.58 12.78
CA PRO A 885 -41.59 28.53 14.23
C PRO A 885 -40.58 27.49 14.72
N GLU A 886 -39.77 27.82 15.74
CA GLU A 886 -38.64 26.99 16.20
C GLU A 886 -39.00 25.53 16.52
N GLN A 887 -40.20 25.25 17.03
CA GLN A 887 -40.65 23.87 17.33
C GLN A 887 -40.80 22.97 16.09
N GLN A 888 -40.78 23.53 14.87
CA GLN A 888 -40.66 22.74 13.63
C GLN A 888 -39.23 22.68 13.08
N LYS A 889 -38.31 23.52 13.55
CA LYS A 889 -36.88 23.47 13.17
C LYS A 889 -36.11 22.38 13.96
N GLU A 890 -36.57 22.01 15.15
CA GLU A 890 -35.99 20.89 15.91
C GLU A 890 -36.23 19.53 15.21
N LEU A 891 -37.39 19.33 14.57
CA LEU A 891 -37.75 18.11 13.84
C LEU A 891 -36.90 17.81 12.60
N TRP A 892 -36.04 18.74 12.16
CA TRP A 892 -35.12 18.57 11.03
C TRP A 892 -33.64 18.52 11.47
N ARG A 893 -33.37 18.29 12.76
CA ARG A 893 -32.00 18.17 13.30
C ARG A 893 -31.57 16.75 13.70
N GLU A 894 -32.49 15.78 13.72
CA GLU A 894 -32.20 14.39 14.14
C GLU A 894 -32.24 13.41 12.95
N GLU A 895 -31.44 13.65 11.90
CA GLU A 895 -31.10 12.61 10.91
C GLU A 895 -29.74 12.90 10.24
N ASP A 896 -28.70 12.16 10.62
CA ASP A 896 -27.33 12.34 10.12
C ASP A 896 -27.19 11.90 8.66
N THR A 897 -27.30 12.85 7.72
CA THR A 897 -26.96 12.65 6.30
C THR A 897 -26.09 13.80 5.79
N PRO A 898 -24.78 13.60 5.50
CA PRO A 898 -23.92 14.66 4.98
C PRO A 898 -24.23 14.95 3.51
N ILE A 899 -24.97 16.03 3.26
CA ILE A 899 -25.20 16.55 1.91
C ILE A 899 -23.91 17.16 1.36
N LEU A 900 -23.42 16.64 0.24
CA LEU A 900 -22.30 17.21 -0.51
C LEU A 900 -22.66 18.57 -1.11
N THR A 901 -22.22 19.65 -0.50
CA THR A 901 -22.16 20.98 -1.13
C THR A 901 -20.80 21.18 -1.80
N HIS A 902 -20.80 21.39 -3.12
CA HIS A 902 -19.58 21.71 -3.88
C HIS A 902 -18.86 22.95 -3.32
N ILE A 903 -17.53 22.93 -3.33
CA ILE A 903 -16.67 24.08 -3.03
C ILE A 903 -15.81 24.34 -4.26
N GLU A 904 -15.95 25.54 -4.85
CA GLU A 904 -15.10 26.00 -5.95
C GLU A 904 -13.71 26.38 -5.43
N LEU A 905 -12.67 25.71 -5.92
CA LEU A 905 -11.28 26.05 -5.60
C LEU A 905 -10.74 27.06 -6.62
N HIS A 906 -10.75 28.35 -6.27
CA HIS A 906 -10.02 29.36 -7.05
C HIS A 906 -8.49 29.20 -6.86
N PRO A 907 -7.70 29.08 -7.95
CA PRO A 907 -6.24 29.00 -7.84
C PRO A 907 -5.66 30.34 -7.40
N ARG A 908 -4.60 30.30 -6.57
CA ARG A 908 -3.87 31.49 -6.11
C ARG A 908 -2.43 31.47 -6.60
N GLU A 909 -1.94 32.63 -7.03
CA GLU A 909 -0.64 32.80 -7.66
C GLU A 909 0.52 32.62 -6.67
N ILE A 910 1.60 31.95 -7.09
CA ILE A 910 2.85 31.88 -6.31
C ILE A 910 3.68 33.14 -6.60
N GLY A 911 3.38 34.21 -5.86
CA GLY A 911 4.08 35.49 -5.94
C GLY A 911 5.25 35.58 -4.96
N GLY A 912 6.48 35.77 -5.48
CA GLY A 912 7.62 36.21 -4.68
C GLY A 912 7.37 37.62 -4.11
N GLY A 913 7.67 37.83 -2.83
CA GLY A 913 7.13 38.97 -2.08
C GLY A 913 7.70 40.35 -2.42
N ALA A 914 6.82 41.35 -2.47
CA ALA A 914 7.10 42.76 -2.22
C ALA A 914 5.92 43.38 -1.44
N PHE A 915 6.20 44.30 -0.52
CA PHE A 915 5.17 44.97 0.28
C PHE A 915 4.37 46.00 -0.53
N ALA A 916 3.08 46.14 -0.21
CA ALA A 916 2.26 47.29 -0.58
C ALA A 916 1.55 47.85 0.69
N PRO A 917 1.73 49.14 1.03
CA PRO A 917 0.92 49.83 2.04
C PRO A 917 -0.36 50.42 1.44
N ALA A 918 -1.23 50.95 2.31
CA ALA A 918 -2.61 51.34 2.00
C ALA A 918 -2.78 52.74 1.34
N GLU A 919 -4.04 53.17 1.27
CA GLU A 919 -4.59 54.17 0.34
C GLU A 919 -4.34 55.65 0.70
N ASP A 920 -4.48 56.47 -0.34
CA ASP A 920 -5.10 57.82 -0.40
C ASP A 920 -4.31 59.15 -0.33
N GLU A 921 -4.89 60.13 -1.04
CA GLU A 921 -4.69 61.60 -1.11
C GLU A 921 -3.39 62.26 -1.72
N LEU A 922 -3.56 62.75 -2.97
CA LEU A 922 -3.14 64.10 -3.49
C LEU A 922 -1.62 64.36 -3.84
N PRO A 923 -1.27 65.44 -4.60
CA PRO A 923 -1.72 65.74 -5.97
C PRO A 923 -0.62 66.30 -6.96
N GLU A 924 -1.02 66.51 -8.22
CA GLU A 924 -0.54 67.53 -9.21
C GLU A 924 0.94 67.64 -9.70
N THR A 925 1.14 67.27 -10.99
CA THR A 925 2.03 67.93 -12.01
C THR A 925 3.57 67.79 -11.88
N ALA A 926 4.41 67.90 -12.94
CA ALA A 926 4.22 68.24 -14.36
C ALA A 926 5.29 67.59 -15.29
N SER A 927 4.98 67.46 -16.60
CA SER A 927 5.87 67.49 -17.81
C SER A 927 7.18 66.64 -17.84
N ILE A 928 7.41 65.66 -18.75
CA ILE A 928 7.49 65.71 -20.25
C ILE A 928 8.54 66.74 -20.72
N PRO A 929 9.57 66.43 -21.57
CA PRO A 929 9.62 65.49 -22.72
C PRO A 929 10.65 64.32 -22.61
N VAL A 930 10.66 63.22 -23.40
CA VAL A 930 10.77 63.00 -24.89
C VAL A 930 12.20 63.40 -25.40
N VAL A 931 12.95 62.65 -26.22
CA VAL A 931 12.69 62.06 -27.57
C VAL A 931 13.67 60.89 -27.92
N GLU A 932 13.32 60.05 -28.93
CA GLU A 932 14.15 59.46 -30.04
C GLU A 932 15.59 58.90 -29.82
N GLU A 933 16.13 57.92 -30.58
CA GLU A 933 15.60 56.88 -31.51
C GLU A 933 16.76 55.91 -31.90
N MET A 934 16.45 54.68 -32.37
CA MET A 934 17.24 53.84 -33.32
C MET A 934 18.74 53.49 -33.04
N ALA A 935 19.33 52.39 -33.53
CA ALA A 935 18.87 51.13 -34.14
C ALA A 935 19.97 50.04 -34.01
N SER A 936 19.68 48.82 -34.50
CA SER A 936 20.61 47.68 -34.67
C SER A 936 21.90 48.03 -35.46
N SER A 937 23.04 47.32 -35.33
CA SER A 937 23.16 45.89 -35.75
C SER A 937 24.46 45.15 -35.32
N ASP A 938 24.52 43.87 -35.72
CA ASP A 938 25.69 43.03 -36.05
C ASP A 938 26.67 42.49 -34.97
N THR A 939 26.46 41.21 -34.64
CA THR A 939 27.50 40.20 -34.30
C THR A 939 28.30 39.79 -35.56
N PHE A 940 29.52 39.26 -35.59
CA PHE A 940 30.50 38.71 -34.62
C PHE A 940 31.93 39.09 -35.09
N PRO A 941 32.99 38.90 -34.26
CA PRO A 941 33.88 37.75 -34.51
C PRO A 941 34.43 37.08 -33.24
N THR A 942 35.14 35.96 -33.40
CA THR A 942 35.78 35.18 -32.32
C THR A 942 37.26 34.93 -32.56
N ALA A 943 37.99 34.74 -31.45
CA ALA A 943 39.17 33.86 -31.26
C ALA A 943 40.58 34.48 -31.09
N GLU A 944 41.37 33.70 -30.33
CA GLU A 944 42.84 33.69 -30.13
C GLU A 944 43.47 34.61 -29.04
N ASP A 945 44.52 34.05 -28.42
CA ASP A 945 45.47 34.53 -27.40
C ASP A 945 44.98 35.04 -26.02
N LEU A 946 45.23 34.21 -24.98
CA LEU A 946 45.18 34.56 -23.55
C LEU A 946 46.54 34.31 -22.86
N PRO A 947 47.12 35.31 -22.16
CA PRO A 947 48.25 35.12 -21.23
C PRO A 947 47.82 35.20 -19.74
N GLU A 948 48.59 34.57 -18.86
CA GLU A 948 48.39 34.60 -17.39
C GLU A 948 49.03 35.82 -16.68
N THR A 949 48.68 35.99 -15.39
CA THR A 949 49.48 36.51 -14.24
C THR A 949 49.06 37.84 -13.54
N ALA A 950 49.54 37.98 -12.28
CA ALA A 950 49.78 39.22 -11.49
C ALA A 950 48.79 39.69 -10.37
N SER A 951 48.74 38.93 -9.26
CA SER A 951 49.22 39.30 -7.89
C SER A 951 48.99 40.67 -7.19
N ALA A 952 48.92 40.58 -5.84
CA ALA A 952 49.31 41.58 -4.79
C ALA A 952 48.30 42.71 -4.43
N PRO A 953 48.34 43.36 -3.23
CA PRO A 953 49.45 43.45 -2.24
C PRO A 953 49.10 43.21 -0.73
N THR A 954 50.09 43.48 0.15
CA THR A 954 50.13 43.34 1.63
C THR A 954 50.52 44.68 2.32
N VAL A 955 50.56 44.77 3.68
CA VAL A 955 51.62 45.41 4.56
C VAL A 955 51.15 45.81 6.00
N GLU A 956 51.93 45.36 7.04
CA GLU A 956 52.26 45.96 8.39
C GLU A 956 51.18 46.51 9.40
N GLU A 957 51.37 46.60 10.75
CA GLU A 957 52.25 45.97 11.78
C GLU A 957 51.78 46.35 13.25
N MET A 958 52.32 45.66 14.29
CA MET A 958 52.60 46.10 15.70
C MET A 958 51.73 45.70 16.94
N ALA A 959 52.42 44.96 17.85
CA ALA A 959 52.50 45.09 19.34
C ALA A 959 51.49 44.41 20.33
N SER A 960 52.07 43.91 21.44
CA SER A 960 51.46 43.16 22.60
C SER A 960 51.59 44.00 23.92
N PRO A 961 51.66 43.53 25.22
CA PRO A 961 51.71 42.16 25.83
C PRO A 961 50.95 41.91 27.19
N ALA A 962 50.87 40.63 27.62
CA ALA A 962 50.94 40.10 29.02
C ALA A 962 50.70 38.55 28.97
N VAL A 963 51.54 37.57 29.36
CA VAL A 963 52.49 37.31 30.47
C VAL A 963 51.89 36.52 31.66
N ILE A 964 52.22 35.23 31.74
CA ILE A 964 52.20 34.31 32.92
C ILE A 964 53.47 33.41 32.80
N PRO A 965 54.18 33.03 33.90
CA PRO A 965 55.54 32.45 33.85
C PRO A 965 55.59 30.90 33.81
N ALA A 966 56.81 30.33 33.93
CA ALA A 966 57.13 28.92 33.66
C ALA A 966 58.02 28.22 34.73
N GLU A 967 58.23 26.91 34.51
CA GLU A 967 59.27 25.99 35.02
C GLU A 967 59.13 25.29 36.41
N ASP A 968 59.79 24.11 36.45
CA ASP A 968 60.14 23.16 37.54
C ASP A 968 59.05 22.47 38.40
N ASP A 969 58.87 21.14 38.25
CA ASP A 969 59.66 20.11 39.00
C ASP A 969 59.30 18.62 38.63
N LEU A 970 60.28 17.84 38.12
CA LEU A 970 60.46 16.35 38.23
C LEU A 970 59.35 15.33 37.74
N PRO A 971 59.66 14.01 37.58
CA PRO A 971 60.80 13.39 36.89
C PRO A 971 60.43 12.21 35.93
N ASP A 972 61.34 11.85 35.01
CA ASP A 972 61.34 10.55 34.29
C ASP A 972 61.80 9.40 35.22
N PRO A 973 61.36 8.14 35.03
CA PRO A 973 62.31 7.19 34.44
C PRO A 973 61.74 6.06 33.53
N THR A 974 62.47 5.84 32.44
CA THR A 974 63.05 4.54 31.98
C THR A 974 62.40 3.63 30.91
N VAL A 975 63.24 3.39 29.89
CA VAL A 975 63.55 2.11 29.20
C VAL A 975 62.66 1.65 28.03
N ALA A 976 63.15 1.97 26.83
CA ALA A 976 62.97 1.16 25.61
C ALA A 976 63.97 -0.03 25.60
N PRO A 977 63.86 -0.95 24.63
CA PRO A 977 64.87 -0.84 23.56
C PRO A 977 64.32 -0.87 22.13
N VAL A 978 65.05 -0.17 21.26
CA VAL A 978 64.90 -0.10 19.80
C VAL A 978 65.65 -1.26 19.14
N ILE A 979 65.27 -1.69 17.91
CA ILE A 979 66.24 -1.99 16.82
C ILE A 979 65.58 -2.18 15.42
N GLU A 980 66.18 -1.47 14.46
CA GLU A 980 66.25 -1.63 12.98
C GLU A 980 65.02 -1.62 12.04
N GLU A 981 65.06 -0.67 11.10
CA GLU A 981 64.39 -0.73 9.80
C GLU A 981 65.14 -1.67 8.83
N VAL A 982 64.43 -2.44 7.99
CA VAL A 982 65.03 -3.05 6.77
C VAL A 982 64.10 -2.95 5.56
N SER A 983 64.37 -1.95 4.71
CA SER A 983 64.17 -1.88 3.25
C SER A 983 62.83 -2.29 2.58
N LYS A 984 62.42 -1.40 1.66
CA LYS A 984 61.37 -1.53 0.64
C LYS A 984 61.35 -2.89 -0.11
N ASN A 985 60.16 -3.44 -0.33
CA ASN A 985 59.82 -4.05 -1.63
C ASN A 985 58.30 -4.09 -1.90
N ARG A 986 57.87 -3.66 -3.10
CA ARG A 986 56.46 -3.72 -3.55
C ARG A 986 56.23 -4.94 -4.45
N ARG A 987 55.21 -5.76 -4.14
CA ARG A 987 54.39 -6.53 -5.10
C ARG A 987 53.13 -7.06 -4.39
N PRO A 988 52.04 -7.37 -5.13
CA PRO A 988 50.70 -7.50 -4.54
C PRO A 988 50.49 -8.80 -3.75
N ARG A 989 49.68 -8.73 -2.69
CA ARG A 989 49.12 -9.92 -2.04
C ARG A 989 47.89 -10.40 -2.80
N ALA A 990 47.72 -11.73 -2.87
CA ALA A 990 46.56 -12.37 -3.48
C ALA A 990 45.29 -12.21 -2.63
N ARG A 991 44.12 -12.41 -3.25
CA ARG A 991 42.81 -12.49 -2.58
C ARG A 991 42.85 -13.48 -1.41
N ARG A 992 42.25 -13.12 -0.27
CA ARG A 992 41.79 -14.10 0.72
C ARG A 992 40.48 -14.73 0.25
N ILE A 993 40.30 -16.00 0.56
CA ILE A 993 39.02 -16.74 0.43
C ILE A 993 38.32 -16.64 1.80
N PRO A 994 36.98 -16.54 1.88
CA PRO A 994 36.27 -16.38 3.15
C PRO A 994 36.42 -17.60 4.09
N PRO A 995 36.32 -17.44 5.43
CA PRO A 995 36.70 -18.48 6.39
C PRO A 995 35.67 -19.61 6.58
N SER A 996 34.52 -19.57 5.87
CA SER A 996 33.39 -20.50 6.07
C SER A 996 33.68 -21.96 5.68
N ALA A 997 34.76 -22.22 4.92
CA ALA A 997 35.13 -23.56 4.47
C ALA A 997 35.89 -24.39 5.52
N GLU A 998 36.65 -23.78 6.45
CA GLU A 998 37.53 -24.53 7.35
C GLU A 998 36.80 -25.09 8.59
N LYS A 999 35.78 -24.41 9.12
CA LYS A 999 34.99 -24.89 10.28
C LYS A 999 34.38 -26.28 10.05
N ARG A 1000 33.71 -26.47 8.91
CA ARG A 1000 33.08 -27.74 8.51
C ARG A 1000 34.08 -28.88 8.23
N ALA A 1001 35.38 -28.60 8.15
CA ALA A 1001 36.43 -29.61 8.03
C ALA A 1001 36.96 -30.11 9.39
N GLN A 1002 36.76 -29.35 10.48
CA GLN A 1002 37.15 -29.77 11.83
C GLN A 1002 36.02 -30.51 12.55
N GLU A 1003 34.78 -30.04 12.46
CA GLU A 1003 33.61 -30.66 13.10
C GLU A 1003 33.43 -32.13 12.65
N LYS A 1004 33.53 -32.39 11.35
CA LYS A 1004 33.50 -33.75 10.76
C LYS A 1004 34.67 -34.67 11.12
N LYS A 1005 35.63 -34.20 11.92
CA LYS A 1005 36.74 -35.02 12.41
C LYS A 1005 36.62 -35.39 13.89
N THR A 1006 35.68 -34.77 14.62
CA THR A 1006 35.42 -35.12 16.03
C THR A 1006 34.37 -36.23 16.16
N GLU A 1007 33.39 -36.30 15.25
CA GLU A 1007 32.38 -37.38 15.16
C GLU A 1007 32.92 -38.74 14.63
N GLN A 1008 34.24 -38.95 14.62
CA GLN A 1008 34.86 -40.24 14.32
C GLN A 1008 35.93 -40.68 15.36
N GLU A 1009 36.11 -39.92 16.44
CA GLU A 1009 36.96 -40.30 17.58
C GLU A 1009 36.22 -40.18 18.93
N GLN A 1010 34.88 -40.24 18.89
CA GLN A 1010 33.95 -40.52 20.01
C GLN A 1010 33.05 -41.70 19.65
#